data_AF-A0A0M9E639-F1
#
_entry.id   AF-A0A0M9E639-F1
#
_cell.length_a   1.000
_cell.length_b   1.000
_cell.length_c   1.000
_cell.angle_alpha   90.00
_cell.angle_beta   90.00
_cell.angle_gamma   90.00
#
_symmetry.space_group_name_H-M   'P 1'
#
loop_
_entity.id
_entity.type
_entity.pdbx_description
1 polymer ?
#
loop_
_entity_poly.entity_id
_entity_poly.type
_entity_poly.pdbx_seq_one_letter_code
_entity_poly.pdbx_strand_id
1 'polypeptide(L)'
;MNSLKKTLQITAFMVTLIIGGQAIAKDINNIYIPEALKPWKQWVLHNKEELFCPFEYHNYQNRHCAWISRMNLDLNNKSGEFSMSGILFAEQWLILPGQNEYWPVSVFKQKIALAVIEKDKRPAVLLPAGKFHITGKFIFSSLPEAILIPKNLGLLDLKVNGKTISHPFFSKDHRLWLKKEGSEILSGNRMHLRVYRLIKDDIPMTMIHHIKLSVSGQSREESIKNVMPDTSIVMHIQSPLPIQIKKKKHLRIHVRPGEWNIQITTRFHNPIHKLTPDFLVGKSEIWSFKAQNQLRMVKLVGVHGVDPVISGVPKNWQHFPAYRVSSNQSIIFQEERRGDPEPLPDQLNLNRTLWLDFDGKGYTIKDSISGDINRNWRMNMAGPLELGRVSFSGKDQLITVDNHKSGVEIRTGRLNMTADARYTESIKKIPAIGWDHSMNRVQASLNLPPGWRLFSAQGVDNISGSWFERWQLLDFFLALLIVMAIYHLKNYKWAILALITMVLTFHEPTAPRLTWLHLVAVIALFSVVPEGRMRSLVKVWFVFAIVLFSIFVIPFMMNQIQTGFFPQLEQKKQAIEHYATLDSSSVRKSISMASKFMHNKRESMVTFSAPQEQRMLPQKARQHNISDVVVQTGPGLPEWRWKKVQLSWNGPVDKSQMIKLWLISPMLNWILSIMRVILVALLLFGITQNRYQLKLGRK
;
A
#
# COMPACT_ATOMS: atom_id res chain seq x y z
N MET A 1 31.28 24.33 45.60
CA MET A 1 31.50 22.91 45.24
C MET A 1 30.42 22.31 44.31
N ASN A 2 29.14 22.71 44.41
CA ASN A 2 28.08 22.17 43.53
C ASN A 2 28.08 22.71 42.09
N SER A 3 28.58 23.92 41.86
CA SER A 3 28.71 24.49 40.50
C SER A 3 29.74 23.73 39.66
N LEU A 4 30.89 23.38 40.26
CA LEU A 4 31.97 22.67 39.57
C LEU A 4 31.57 21.26 39.14
N LYS A 5 30.76 20.56 39.96
CA LYS A 5 30.25 19.21 39.64
C LYS A 5 29.25 19.23 38.49
N LYS A 6 28.39 20.27 38.39
CA LYS A 6 27.46 20.42 37.26
C LYS A 6 28.17 20.73 35.95
N THR A 7 29.19 21.61 35.96
CA THR A 7 30.00 21.87 34.76
C THR A 7 30.76 20.63 34.31
N LEU A 8 31.31 19.83 35.23
CA LEU A 8 32.05 18.61 34.89
C LEU A 8 31.13 17.51 34.29
N GLN A 9 29.90 17.39 34.79
CA GLN A 9 28.91 16.45 34.23
C GLN A 9 28.40 16.89 32.85
N ILE A 10 28.20 18.19 32.63
CA ILE A 10 27.76 18.71 31.32
C ILE A 10 28.88 18.57 30.28
N THR A 11 30.15 18.81 30.65
CA THR A 11 31.29 18.55 29.75
C THR A 11 31.50 17.06 29.50
N ALA A 12 31.31 16.19 30.49
CA ALA A 12 31.41 14.75 30.30
C ALA A 12 30.29 14.21 29.38
N PHE A 13 29.07 14.77 29.48
CA PHE A 13 27.94 14.42 28.62
C PHE A 13 28.10 14.96 27.19
N MET A 14 28.66 16.16 27.01
CA MET A 14 29.00 16.69 25.68
C MET A 14 30.15 15.90 25.01
N VAL A 15 31.17 15.50 25.77
CA VAL A 15 32.30 14.72 25.23
C VAL A 15 31.85 13.30 24.86
N THR A 16 30.93 12.68 25.60
CA THR A 16 30.33 11.40 25.21
C THR A 16 29.37 11.52 24.02
N LEU A 17 28.67 12.64 23.85
CA LEU A 17 27.86 12.90 22.64
C LEU A 17 28.72 13.15 21.39
N ILE A 18 29.90 13.77 21.54
CA ILE A 18 30.81 14.06 20.42
C ILE A 18 31.59 12.80 20.00
N ILE A 19 31.84 11.86 20.92
CA ILE A 19 32.50 10.59 20.59
C ILE A 19 31.51 9.54 20.05
N GLY A 20 30.22 9.60 20.41
CA GLY A 20 29.17 8.71 19.89
C GLY A 20 28.68 9.06 18.47
N GLY A 21 29.11 10.20 17.91
CA GLY A 21 28.69 10.72 16.60
C GLY A 21 29.63 10.44 15.44
N GLN A 22 30.66 9.60 15.62
CA GLN A 22 31.39 9.03 14.50
C GLN A 22 30.50 7.95 13.89
N ALA A 23 29.60 8.35 12.99
CA ALA A 23 29.07 7.43 11.99
C ALA A 23 30.26 6.95 11.16
N ILE A 24 30.91 5.88 11.64
CA ILE A 24 31.75 5.05 10.79
C ILE A 24 30.79 4.58 9.72
N ALA A 25 30.88 5.19 8.54
CA ALA A 25 30.31 4.66 7.33
C ALA A 25 30.81 3.22 7.24
N LYS A 26 29.92 2.28 7.56
CA LYS A 26 30.24 0.86 7.51
C LYS A 26 30.62 0.59 6.07
N ASP A 27 31.88 0.19 5.88
CA ASP A 27 32.44 -0.12 4.59
C ASP A 27 31.46 -1.03 3.83
N ILE A 28 30.98 -0.58 2.68
CA ILE A 28 30.01 -1.30 1.82
C ILE A 28 30.57 -2.68 1.42
N ASN A 29 31.85 -2.92 1.63
CA ASN A 29 32.50 -4.21 1.41
C ASN A 29 32.19 -5.29 2.45
N ASN A 30 31.53 -4.98 3.58
CA ASN A 30 31.23 -5.98 4.61
C ASN A 30 29.77 -6.43 4.57
N ILE A 31 29.38 -7.03 3.43
CA ILE A 31 28.15 -7.81 3.31
C ILE A 31 28.26 -8.98 4.30
N TYR A 32 27.33 -9.07 5.25
CA TYR A 32 27.30 -10.19 6.19
C TYR A 32 26.98 -11.47 5.42
N ILE A 33 27.97 -12.35 5.31
CA ILE A 33 27.82 -13.71 4.78
C ILE A 33 27.82 -14.65 5.99
N PRO A 34 26.72 -15.39 6.25
CA PRO A 34 26.68 -16.41 7.29
C PRO A 34 27.87 -17.37 7.20
N GLU A 35 28.41 -17.79 8.35
CA GLU A 35 29.63 -18.62 8.45
C GLU A 35 29.57 -19.85 7.53
N ALA A 36 28.42 -20.54 7.52
CA ALA A 36 28.15 -21.72 6.70
C ALA A 36 28.24 -21.46 5.18
N LEU A 37 28.04 -20.22 4.73
CA LEU A 37 28.05 -19.84 3.31
C LEU A 37 29.37 -19.22 2.86
N LYS A 38 30.29 -18.88 3.78
CA LYS A 38 31.61 -18.33 3.45
C LYS A 38 32.41 -19.20 2.45
N PRO A 39 32.44 -20.54 2.56
CA PRO A 39 33.17 -21.38 1.61
C PRO A 39 32.65 -21.29 0.16
N TRP A 40 31.36 -21.02 -0.02
CA TRP A 40 30.70 -20.95 -1.33
C TRP A 40 30.93 -19.63 -2.07
N LYS A 41 31.48 -18.60 -1.39
CA LYS A 41 31.67 -17.27 -1.96
C LYS A 41 32.43 -17.29 -3.29
N GLN A 42 33.54 -18.03 -3.36
CA GLN A 42 34.34 -18.12 -4.59
C GLN A 42 33.59 -18.81 -5.72
N TRP A 43 32.85 -19.88 -5.42
CA TRP A 43 32.05 -20.61 -6.40
C TRP A 43 30.91 -19.76 -6.98
N VAL A 44 30.20 -19.01 -6.14
CA VAL A 44 29.10 -18.12 -6.59
C VAL A 44 29.60 -16.96 -7.46
N LEU A 45 30.83 -16.49 -7.21
CA LEU A 45 31.45 -15.37 -7.92
C LEU A 45 32.27 -15.80 -9.14
N HIS A 46 32.39 -17.09 -9.40
CA HIS A 46 33.05 -17.63 -10.59
C HIS A 46 32.35 -17.12 -11.87
N ASN A 47 33.12 -16.58 -12.82
CA ASN A 47 32.65 -15.91 -14.05
C ASN A 47 31.79 -14.65 -13.78
N LYS A 48 31.88 -14.06 -12.58
CA LYS A 48 31.20 -12.80 -12.20
C LYS A 48 32.17 -11.79 -11.58
N GLU A 49 33.44 -11.86 -11.96
CA GLU A 49 34.52 -11.03 -11.46
C GLU A 49 34.27 -9.53 -11.77
N GLU A 50 33.49 -9.23 -12.81
CA GLU A 50 33.05 -7.87 -13.13
C GLU A 50 32.27 -7.20 -11.98
N LEU A 51 31.67 -7.98 -11.06
CA LEU A 51 30.98 -7.44 -9.88
C LEU A 51 31.91 -6.70 -8.92
N PHE A 52 33.23 -6.95 -8.99
CA PHE A 52 34.24 -6.21 -8.21
C PHE A 52 34.61 -4.85 -8.83
N CYS A 53 34.20 -4.59 -10.06
CA CYS A 53 34.54 -3.36 -10.74
C CYS A 53 33.71 -2.17 -10.22
N PRO A 54 34.30 -0.98 -10.11
CA PRO A 54 33.56 0.25 -9.82
C PRO A 54 32.38 0.43 -10.78
N PHE A 55 31.27 0.94 -10.25
CA PHE A 55 30.06 1.22 -11.02
C PHE A 55 29.66 2.69 -10.89
N GLU A 56 28.86 3.17 -11.83
CA GLU A 56 28.35 4.55 -11.78
C GLU A 56 27.30 4.69 -10.67
N TYR A 57 27.36 5.77 -9.89
CA TYR A 57 26.50 5.96 -8.71
C TYR A 57 24.99 5.79 -8.97
N HIS A 58 24.55 6.02 -10.20
CA HIS A 58 23.15 5.97 -10.63
C HIS A 58 22.80 4.68 -11.40
N ASN A 59 23.78 3.83 -11.74
CA ASN A 59 23.56 2.60 -12.50
C ASN A 59 24.56 1.51 -12.11
N TYR A 60 24.12 0.58 -11.26
CA TYR A 60 24.90 -0.58 -10.81
C TYR A 60 25.29 -1.56 -11.93
N GLN A 61 24.58 -1.53 -13.07
CA GLN A 61 24.89 -2.37 -14.23
C GLN A 61 26.03 -1.78 -15.06
N ASN A 62 26.26 -0.46 -15.00
CA ASN A 62 27.32 0.18 -15.77
C ASN A 62 28.62 0.17 -14.97
N ARG A 63 29.51 -0.75 -15.32
CA ARG A 63 30.73 -1.07 -14.58
C ARG A 63 31.98 -0.78 -15.40
N HIS A 64 32.98 -0.23 -14.73
CA HIS A 64 34.24 0.21 -15.34
C HIS A 64 35.39 -0.64 -14.80
N CYS A 65 35.64 -1.77 -15.46
CA CYS A 65 36.63 -2.74 -15.00
C CYS A 65 38.08 -2.37 -15.33
N ALA A 66 38.31 -1.46 -16.29
CA ALA A 66 39.63 -1.00 -16.68
C ALA A 66 39.72 0.53 -16.64
N TRP A 67 40.76 1.04 -15.97
CA TRP A 67 41.05 2.47 -15.92
C TRP A 67 42.49 2.74 -16.34
N ILE A 68 42.67 3.42 -17.47
CA ILE A 68 44.00 3.81 -17.98
C ILE A 68 44.27 5.23 -17.51
N SER A 69 45.17 5.40 -16.54
CA SER A 69 45.42 6.69 -15.90
C SER A 69 46.20 7.65 -16.82
N ARG A 70 47.24 7.15 -17.49
CA ARG A 70 48.08 7.92 -18.40
C ARG A 70 48.60 7.05 -19.53
N MET A 71 48.67 7.62 -20.73
CA MET A 71 49.37 7.06 -21.87
C MET A 71 50.31 8.09 -22.48
N ASN A 72 51.54 7.67 -22.73
CA ASN A 72 52.53 8.41 -23.50
C ASN A 72 52.60 7.78 -24.88
N LEU A 73 52.49 8.60 -25.91
CA LEU A 73 52.54 8.17 -27.30
C LEU A 73 53.55 9.04 -28.05
N ASP A 74 54.65 8.42 -28.49
CA ASP A 74 55.74 9.08 -29.22
C ASP A 74 55.83 8.47 -30.62
N LEU A 75 55.50 9.25 -31.65
CA LEU A 75 55.37 8.77 -33.02
C LEU A 75 56.32 9.53 -33.93
N ASN A 76 56.96 8.82 -34.86
CA ASN A 76 57.77 9.37 -35.94
C ASN A 76 57.18 8.98 -37.30
N ASN A 77 57.82 9.35 -38.41
CA ASN A 77 57.30 9.07 -39.75
C ASN A 77 57.22 7.56 -40.13
N LYS A 78 57.95 6.67 -39.45
CA LYS A 78 58.00 5.21 -39.77
C LYS A 78 57.79 4.28 -38.57
N SER A 79 57.80 4.81 -37.35
CA SER A 79 57.69 4.01 -36.14
C SER A 79 57.13 4.84 -35.00
N GLY A 80 56.79 4.18 -33.89
CA GLY A 80 56.39 4.86 -32.67
C GLY A 80 56.55 3.97 -31.46
N GLU A 81 56.42 4.56 -30.28
CA GLU A 81 56.42 3.86 -29.01
C GLU A 81 55.25 4.36 -28.16
N PHE A 82 54.63 3.45 -27.42
CA PHE A 82 53.66 3.82 -26.40
C PHE A 82 54.03 3.22 -25.05
N SER A 83 53.65 3.94 -24.01
CA SER A 83 53.68 3.47 -22.64
C SER A 83 52.35 3.83 -21.99
N MET A 84 51.69 2.86 -21.35
CA MET A 84 50.42 3.06 -20.67
C MET A 84 50.46 2.48 -19.27
N SER A 85 49.85 3.21 -18.33
CA SER A 85 49.72 2.79 -16.94
C SER A 85 48.26 2.87 -16.50
N GLY A 86 47.87 1.97 -15.60
CA GLY A 86 46.50 1.96 -15.10
C GLY A 86 46.24 0.88 -14.07
N ILE A 87 44.96 0.64 -13.82
CA ILE A 87 44.47 -0.41 -12.92
C ILE A 87 43.34 -1.20 -13.60
N LEU A 88 43.40 -2.52 -13.44
CA LEU A 88 42.33 -3.46 -13.76
C LEU A 88 41.71 -3.96 -12.46
N PHE A 89 40.39 -3.95 -12.36
CA PHE A 89 39.68 -4.41 -11.15
C PHE A 89 39.28 -5.89 -11.24
N ALA A 90 39.25 -6.44 -12.45
CA ALA A 90 39.03 -7.84 -12.76
C ALA A 90 39.92 -8.24 -13.93
N GLU A 91 40.19 -9.53 -14.08
CA GLU A 91 40.84 -10.06 -15.28
C GLU A 91 39.97 -9.76 -16.50
N GLN A 92 40.55 -9.11 -17.52
CA GLN A 92 39.83 -8.77 -18.75
C GLN A 92 40.79 -8.48 -19.90
N TRP A 93 40.24 -8.42 -21.10
CA TRP A 93 40.93 -7.93 -22.29
C TRP A 93 41.11 -6.41 -22.21
N LEU A 94 42.35 -5.95 -22.11
CA LEU A 94 42.70 -4.53 -22.18
C LEU A 94 42.99 -4.13 -23.62
N ILE A 95 42.20 -3.20 -24.16
CA ILE A 95 42.39 -2.65 -25.50
C ILE A 95 43.62 -1.73 -25.53
N LEU A 96 44.52 -1.97 -26.48
CA LEU A 96 45.72 -1.18 -26.75
C LEU A 96 45.43 -0.09 -27.81
N PRO A 97 46.25 0.97 -27.91
CA PRO A 97 46.21 1.91 -29.03
C PRO A 97 46.54 1.18 -30.35
N GLY A 98 45.86 1.56 -31.43
CA GLY A 98 46.05 0.96 -32.76
C GLY A 98 44.77 0.39 -33.37
N GLN A 99 44.83 0.10 -34.67
CA GLN A 99 43.74 -0.48 -35.47
C GLN A 99 44.29 -1.13 -36.73
N ASN A 100 43.60 -2.15 -37.27
CA ASN A 100 43.90 -2.77 -38.57
C ASN A 100 45.40 -3.09 -38.79
N GLU A 101 46.08 -2.40 -39.71
CA GLU A 101 47.50 -2.61 -40.05
C GLU A 101 48.47 -1.84 -39.11
N TYR A 102 47.95 -0.96 -38.25
CA TYR A 102 48.73 -0.13 -37.33
C TYR A 102 48.65 -0.69 -35.91
N TRP A 103 49.05 -1.94 -35.74
CA TRP A 103 49.06 -2.60 -34.44
C TRP A 103 50.39 -2.41 -33.71
N PRO A 104 50.35 -2.37 -32.38
CA PRO A 104 51.56 -2.39 -31.61
C PRO A 104 52.22 -3.78 -31.68
N VAL A 105 53.51 -3.79 -31.97
CA VAL A 105 54.40 -4.93 -31.89
C VAL A 105 55.28 -4.83 -30.64
N SER A 106 55.88 -5.96 -30.23
CA SER A 106 56.81 -6.02 -29.09
C SER A 106 56.21 -5.42 -27.81
N VAL A 107 55.03 -5.93 -27.42
CA VAL A 107 54.30 -5.45 -26.24
C VAL A 107 54.79 -6.18 -24.99
N PHE A 108 55.15 -5.41 -23.95
CA PHE A 108 55.69 -5.93 -22.69
C PHE A 108 54.95 -5.36 -21.48
N LYS A 109 54.78 -6.20 -20.45
CA LYS A 109 54.48 -5.79 -19.07
C LYS A 109 55.70 -6.08 -18.20
N GLN A 110 56.38 -5.04 -17.70
CA GLN A 110 57.53 -5.19 -16.79
C GLN A 110 58.55 -6.25 -17.28
N LYS A 111 58.94 -6.17 -18.56
CA LYS A 111 59.85 -7.08 -19.30
C LYS A 111 59.28 -8.45 -19.71
N ILE A 112 58.05 -8.80 -19.33
CA ILE A 112 57.36 -10.02 -19.80
C ILE A 112 56.64 -9.71 -21.11
N ALA A 113 56.93 -10.46 -22.17
CA ALA A 113 56.26 -10.32 -23.46
C ALA A 113 54.79 -10.73 -23.36
N LEU A 114 53.89 -9.91 -23.89
CA LEU A 114 52.45 -10.17 -23.91
C LEU A 114 51.99 -10.55 -25.32
N ALA A 115 51.12 -11.56 -25.40
CA ALA A 115 50.45 -11.92 -26.65
C ALA A 115 49.36 -10.87 -26.97
N VAL A 116 49.51 -10.18 -28.09
CA VAL A 116 48.52 -9.23 -28.62
C VAL A 116 47.60 -9.98 -29.57
N ILE A 117 46.30 -9.91 -29.34
CA ILE A 117 45.29 -10.54 -30.20
C ILE A 117 44.24 -9.53 -30.69
N GLU A 118 43.45 -9.92 -31.69
CA GLU A 118 42.31 -9.13 -32.13
C GLU A 118 41.12 -9.30 -31.19
N LYS A 119 40.57 -8.17 -30.72
CA LYS A 119 39.25 -8.10 -30.11
C LYS A 119 38.49 -6.91 -30.70
N ASP A 120 37.36 -7.19 -31.35
CA ASP A 120 36.52 -6.17 -31.97
C ASP A 120 37.28 -5.23 -32.94
N LYS A 121 38.16 -5.81 -33.77
CA LYS A 121 39.05 -5.11 -34.71
C LYS A 121 40.10 -4.20 -34.06
N ARG A 122 40.40 -4.42 -32.78
CA ARG A 122 41.40 -3.67 -32.01
C ARG A 122 42.44 -4.62 -31.38
N PRO A 123 43.70 -4.18 -31.25
CA PRO A 123 44.71 -4.93 -30.53
C PRO A 123 44.37 -4.98 -29.04
N ALA A 124 44.43 -6.16 -28.44
CA ALA A 124 44.14 -6.36 -27.02
C ALA A 124 45.10 -7.36 -26.38
N VAL A 125 45.29 -7.21 -25.06
CA VAL A 125 46.07 -8.14 -24.23
C VAL A 125 45.23 -8.59 -23.03
N LEU A 126 45.28 -9.88 -22.69
CA LEU A 126 44.63 -10.39 -21.48
C LEU A 126 45.53 -10.11 -20.29
N LEU A 127 44.97 -9.50 -19.25
CA LEU A 127 45.71 -9.15 -18.04
C LEU A 127 44.90 -9.46 -16.79
N PRO A 128 45.53 -9.99 -15.73
CA PRO A 128 44.88 -10.20 -14.44
C PRO A 128 44.59 -8.85 -13.76
N ALA A 129 43.70 -8.87 -12.76
CA ALA A 129 43.41 -7.72 -11.92
C ALA A 129 44.68 -7.17 -11.24
N GLY A 130 44.75 -5.85 -11.08
CA GLY A 130 45.85 -5.13 -10.45
C GLY A 130 46.36 -3.93 -11.26
N LYS A 131 47.41 -3.30 -10.75
CA LYS A 131 48.10 -2.22 -11.45
C LYS A 131 48.90 -2.78 -12.63
N PHE A 132 48.90 -2.08 -13.75
CA PHE A 132 49.69 -2.45 -14.92
C PHE A 132 50.51 -1.28 -15.43
N HIS A 133 51.63 -1.64 -16.06
CA HIS A 133 52.44 -0.76 -16.89
C HIS A 133 52.83 -1.55 -18.14
N ILE A 134 52.37 -1.09 -19.30
CA ILE A 134 52.55 -1.76 -20.59
C ILE A 134 53.28 -0.82 -21.52
N THR A 135 54.25 -1.36 -22.24
CA THR A 135 55.00 -0.65 -23.27
C THR A 135 54.92 -1.44 -24.56
N GLY A 136 54.93 -0.77 -25.71
CA GLY A 136 55.05 -1.43 -26.99
C GLY A 136 55.44 -0.45 -28.09
N LYS A 137 55.71 -0.99 -29.28
CA LYS A 137 56.20 -0.22 -30.42
C LYS A 137 55.24 -0.31 -31.59
N PHE A 138 55.22 0.69 -32.44
CA PHE A 138 54.53 0.68 -33.71
C PHE A 138 55.57 0.65 -34.84
N ILE A 139 55.24 -0.08 -35.90
CA ILE A 139 56.01 -0.09 -37.15
C ILE A 139 55.02 0.17 -38.27
N PHE A 140 55.25 1.21 -39.07
CA PHE A 140 54.40 1.58 -40.20
C PHE A 140 55.22 2.15 -41.35
N SER A 141 54.74 2.01 -42.58
CA SER A 141 55.44 2.51 -43.79
C SER A 141 55.46 4.04 -43.87
N SER A 142 54.41 4.69 -43.38
CA SER A 142 54.29 6.14 -43.22
C SER A 142 53.38 6.47 -42.04
N LEU A 143 53.57 7.65 -41.42
CA LEU A 143 52.74 8.08 -40.28
C LEU A 143 51.26 8.02 -40.67
N PRO A 144 50.43 7.25 -39.94
CA PRO A 144 49.01 7.16 -40.23
C PRO A 144 48.35 8.52 -40.00
N GLU A 145 47.26 8.76 -40.73
CA GLU A 145 46.49 9.99 -40.59
C GLU A 145 45.80 10.08 -39.22
N ALA A 146 45.32 8.95 -38.71
CA ALA A 146 44.76 8.84 -37.37
C ALA A 146 45.00 7.45 -36.76
N ILE A 147 45.03 7.38 -35.42
CA ILE A 147 45.14 6.15 -34.64
C ILE A 147 44.02 6.04 -33.62
N LEU A 148 43.44 4.85 -33.45
CA LEU A 148 42.43 4.61 -32.41
C LEU A 148 43.08 4.55 -31.02
N ILE A 149 42.44 5.23 -30.07
CA ILE A 149 42.86 5.31 -28.67
C ILE A 149 41.81 4.62 -27.77
N PRO A 150 42.20 3.97 -26.67
CA PRO A 150 41.25 3.38 -25.72
C PRO A 150 40.28 4.43 -25.13
N LYS A 151 39.00 4.07 -24.99
CA LYS A 151 37.95 5.00 -24.54
C LYS A 151 38.05 5.40 -23.06
N ASN A 152 38.67 4.53 -22.25
CA ASN A 152 38.85 4.67 -20.81
C ASN A 152 40.20 5.33 -20.44
N LEU A 153 40.75 6.15 -21.35
CA LEU A 153 41.99 6.91 -21.12
C LEU A 153 41.73 8.20 -20.34
N GLY A 154 42.44 8.39 -19.24
CA GLY A 154 42.43 9.62 -18.46
C GLY A 154 43.29 10.74 -19.06
N LEU A 155 44.59 10.49 -19.26
CA LEU A 155 45.57 11.49 -19.72
C LEU A 155 46.39 10.97 -20.92
N LEU A 156 46.60 11.83 -21.92
CA LEU A 156 47.44 11.56 -23.09
C LEU A 156 48.58 12.57 -23.19
N ASP A 157 49.81 12.08 -23.22
CA ASP A 157 50.99 12.85 -23.63
C ASP A 157 51.39 12.43 -25.04
N LEU A 158 51.28 13.34 -26.01
CA LEU A 158 51.54 13.06 -27.43
C LEU A 158 52.78 13.82 -27.94
N LYS A 159 53.69 13.08 -28.57
CA LYS A 159 54.80 13.62 -29.37
C LYS A 159 54.71 13.06 -30.79
N VAL A 160 54.86 13.94 -31.78
CA VAL A 160 54.91 13.56 -33.19
C VAL A 160 56.14 14.22 -33.84
N ASN A 161 57.03 13.42 -34.42
CA ASN A 161 58.30 13.85 -35.02
C ASN A 161 59.12 14.74 -34.07
N GLY A 162 59.26 14.31 -32.81
CA GLY A 162 59.99 15.03 -31.75
C GLY A 162 59.29 16.27 -31.19
N LYS A 163 58.12 16.68 -31.73
CA LYS A 163 57.37 17.85 -31.26
C LYS A 163 56.22 17.44 -30.33
N THR A 164 56.17 18.04 -29.15
CA THR A 164 55.06 17.86 -28.20
C THR A 164 53.79 18.52 -28.73
N ILE A 165 52.68 17.77 -28.77
CA ILE A 165 51.36 18.25 -29.18
C ILE A 165 50.53 18.51 -27.91
N SER A 166 50.34 19.79 -27.58
CA SER A 166 49.60 20.20 -26.37
C SER A 166 48.08 20.03 -26.49
N HIS A 167 47.54 20.01 -27.73
CA HIS A 167 46.10 19.93 -27.99
C HIS A 167 45.80 18.90 -29.10
N PRO A 168 45.86 17.59 -28.79
CA PRO A 168 45.51 16.54 -29.74
C PRO A 168 44.05 16.63 -30.20
N PHE A 169 43.79 16.39 -31.49
CA PHE A 169 42.43 16.38 -32.04
C PHE A 169 41.83 14.97 -32.01
N PHE A 170 40.69 14.83 -31.34
CA PHE A 170 39.92 13.59 -31.28
C PHE A 170 38.63 13.70 -32.09
N SER A 171 38.37 12.71 -32.94
CA SER A 171 37.06 12.54 -33.58
C SER A 171 36.05 11.87 -32.63
N LYS A 172 34.75 11.92 -32.98
CA LYS A 172 33.64 11.29 -32.22
C LYS A 172 33.89 9.80 -31.93
N ASP A 173 34.62 9.11 -32.80
CA ASP A 173 34.94 7.68 -32.67
C ASP A 173 36.19 7.37 -31.83
N HIS A 174 36.76 8.37 -31.12
CA HIS A 174 38.00 8.25 -30.34
C HIS A 174 39.25 7.95 -31.20
N ARG A 175 39.24 8.47 -32.44
CA ARG A 175 40.41 8.51 -33.31
C ARG A 175 41.21 9.77 -33.02
N LEU A 176 42.48 9.59 -32.70
CA LEU A 176 43.47 10.66 -32.56
C LEU A 176 44.05 10.98 -33.94
N TRP A 177 43.84 12.20 -34.43
CA TRP A 177 44.40 12.65 -35.69
C TRP A 177 45.83 13.13 -35.51
N LEU A 178 46.72 12.65 -36.38
CA LEU A 178 48.17 12.86 -36.31
C LEU A 178 48.68 13.78 -37.42
N LYS A 179 47.94 13.90 -38.52
CA LYS A 179 48.18 14.88 -39.59
C LYS A 179 47.26 16.07 -39.41
N LYS A 180 47.83 17.28 -39.51
CA LYS A 180 47.11 18.54 -39.33
C LYS A 180 46.37 18.86 -40.62
N GLU A 181 45.04 18.94 -40.59
CA GLU A 181 44.30 19.68 -41.63
C GLU A 181 44.65 21.16 -41.47
N GLY A 182 45.18 21.76 -42.53
CA GLY A 182 45.41 23.20 -42.59
C GLY A 182 44.08 23.94 -42.49
N SER A 183 43.79 24.51 -41.33
CA SER A 183 42.88 25.65 -41.25
C SER A 183 43.73 26.91 -41.23
N GLU A 184 43.77 27.57 -42.39
CA GLU A 184 44.29 28.91 -42.57
C GLU A 184 43.66 29.86 -41.56
N ILE A 185 44.50 30.75 -41.02
CA ILE A 185 44.13 31.81 -40.10
C ILE A 185 43.51 32.93 -40.93
N LEU A 186 42.20 32.86 -41.20
CA LEU A 186 41.45 34.00 -41.74
C LEU A 186 40.02 34.01 -41.19
N SER A 187 39.81 34.71 -40.07
CA SER A 187 38.57 35.43 -39.67
C SER A 187 38.59 35.75 -38.17
N GLY A 188 38.14 36.96 -37.79
CA GLY A 188 38.10 37.41 -36.39
C GLY A 188 37.29 36.50 -35.47
N ASN A 189 37.73 36.38 -34.21
CA ASN A 189 37.05 35.59 -33.19
C ASN A 189 35.61 36.10 -32.98
N ARG A 190 34.61 35.29 -33.31
CA ARG A 190 33.19 35.59 -33.03
C ARG A 190 32.54 34.42 -32.30
N MET A 191 31.70 34.76 -31.35
CA MET A 191 30.89 33.82 -30.59
C MET A 191 29.46 34.35 -30.53
N HIS A 192 28.51 33.57 -31.05
CA HIS A 192 27.10 33.88 -30.96
C HIS A 192 26.42 32.84 -30.07
N LEU A 193 25.58 33.30 -29.16
CA LEU A 193 24.96 32.47 -28.13
C LEU A 193 23.46 32.70 -28.09
N ARG A 194 22.68 31.62 -28.03
CA ARG A 194 21.22 31.65 -27.79
C ARG A 194 20.89 30.73 -26.63
N VAL A 195 20.07 31.22 -25.69
CA VAL A 195 19.59 30.43 -24.55
C VAL A 195 18.09 30.20 -24.67
N TYR A 196 17.70 28.95 -24.48
CA TYR A 196 16.31 28.54 -24.27
C TYR A 196 16.21 27.92 -22.89
N ARG A 197 15.14 28.21 -22.16
CA ARG A 197 14.91 27.61 -20.84
C ARG A 197 13.60 26.84 -20.83
N LEU A 198 13.57 25.70 -20.16
CA LEU A 198 12.34 24.98 -19.85
C LEU A 198 12.15 24.94 -18.33
N ILE A 199 11.14 25.63 -17.85
CA ILE A 199 10.70 25.56 -16.46
C ILE A 199 9.71 24.40 -16.34
N LYS A 200 9.96 23.49 -15.41
CA LYS A 200 9.05 22.40 -15.06
C LYS A 200 8.51 22.64 -13.66
N ASP A 201 7.18 22.73 -13.54
CA ASP A 201 6.49 22.98 -12.28
C ASP A 201 6.41 21.74 -11.36
N ASP A 202 7.51 21.01 -11.24
CA ASP A 202 7.65 19.87 -10.32
C ASP A 202 7.82 20.36 -8.87
N ILE A 203 7.79 19.46 -7.88
CA ILE A 203 8.09 19.78 -6.47
C ILE A 203 9.31 18.97 -6.05
N PRO A 204 10.51 19.58 -5.91
CA PRO A 204 10.84 21.00 -6.14
C PRO A 204 10.91 21.37 -7.64
N MET A 205 10.65 22.65 -7.96
CA MET A 205 10.64 23.17 -9.33
C MET A 205 12.02 22.98 -9.99
N THR A 206 12.04 22.60 -11.26
CA THR A 206 13.29 22.43 -12.03
C THR A 206 13.33 23.33 -13.25
N MET A 207 14.54 23.70 -13.67
CA MET A 207 14.78 24.49 -14.87
C MET A 207 15.91 23.86 -15.68
N ILE A 208 15.62 23.60 -16.96
CA ILE A 208 16.59 23.11 -17.94
C ILE A 208 17.05 24.30 -18.79
N HIS A 209 18.35 24.52 -18.82
CA HIS A 209 19.02 25.56 -19.61
C HIS A 209 19.62 24.92 -20.85
N HIS A 210 19.16 25.31 -22.04
CA HIS A 210 19.67 24.83 -23.33
C HIS A 210 20.37 25.98 -24.05
N ILE A 211 21.69 25.90 -24.11
CA ILE A 211 22.58 26.94 -24.64
C ILE A 211 23.10 26.46 -26.00
N LYS A 212 22.75 27.19 -27.06
CA LYS A 212 23.28 26.99 -28.41
C LYS A 212 24.41 27.98 -28.65
N LEU A 213 25.56 27.48 -29.06
CA LEU A 213 26.78 28.24 -29.24
C LEU A 213 27.34 28.06 -30.65
N SER A 214 27.49 29.17 -31.37
CA SER A 214 28.11 29.23 -32.70
C SER A 214 29.45 29.95 -32.57
N VAL A 215 30.55 29.24 -32.78
CA VAL A 215 31.91 29.75 -32.54
C VAL A 215 32.71 29.75 -33.84
N SER A 216 33.42 30.84 -34.11
CA SER A 216 34.41 30.95 -35.19
C SER A 216 35.72 31.53 -34.64
N GLY A 217 36.80 31.34 -35.39
CA GLY A 217 38.15 31.79 -35.02
C GLY A 217 38.96 30.73 -34.27
N GLN A 218 39.77 31.14 -33.31
CA GLN A 218 40.66 30.22 -32.59
C GLN A 218 39.99 29.57 -31.37
N SER A 219 40.46 28.37 -31.02
CA SER A 219 40.11 27.70 -29.76
C SER A 219 40.63 28.51 -28.58
N ARG A 220 39.78 28.76 -27.57
CA ARG A 220 40.11 29.63 -26.44
C ARG A 220 39.17 29.41 -25.26
N GLU A 221 39.53 29.93 -24.09
CA GLU A 221 38.61 30.01 -22.95
C GLU A 221 37.68 31.22 -23.08
N GLU A 222 36.40 31.00 -22.80
CA GLU A 222 35.38 32.05 -22.71
C GLU A 222 34.66 31.95 -21.36
N SER A 223 34.25 33.10 -20.81
CA SER A 223 33.51 33.16 -19.55
C SER A 223 32.16 33.84 -19.74
N ILE A 224 31.09 33.09 -19.46
CA ILE A 224 29.71 33.58 -19.51
C ILE A 224 29.24 33.87 -18.09
N LYS A 225 28.86 35.12 -17.84
CA LYS A 225 28.40 35.57 -16.53
C LYS A 225 26.95 35.19 -16.28
N ASN A 226 26.59 34.98 -15.02
CA ASN A 226 25.24 34.69 -14.49
C ASN A 226 24.37 33.82 -15.41
N VAL A 227 24.78 32.58 -15.69
CA VAL A 227 24.03 31.73 -16.64
C VAL A 227 22.78 31.11 -16.01
N MET A 228 22.69 31.08 -14.68
CA MET A 228 21.64 30.38 -13.93
C MET A 228 21.22 31.20 -12.71
N PRO A 229 19.98 31.02 -12.20
CA PRO A 229 19.54 31.69 -10.98
C PRO A 229 20.39 31.27 -9.78
N ASP A 230 20.72 32.22 -8.90
CA ASP A 230 21.51 31.95 -7.68
C ASP A 230 20.78 31.03 -6.70
N THR A 231 19.44 31.07 -6.69
CA THR A 231 18.57 30.19 -5.88
C THR A 231 18.49 28.75 -6.37
N SER A 232 19.17 28.43 -7.48
CA SER A 232 19.14 27.12 -8.11
C SER A 232 20.40 26.29 -7.84
N ILE A 233 20.24 24.97 -7.77
CA ILE A 233 21.31 23.98 -7.56
C ILE A 233 21.44 23.15 -8.83
N VAL A 234 22.68 22.96 -9.31
CA VAL A 234 22.98 22.18 -10.52
C VAL A 234 22.85 20.70 -10.21
N MET A 235 22.06 20.01 -11.04
CA MET A 235 21.80 18.57 -10.91
C MET A 235 22.52 17.76 -11.99
N HIS A 236 22.66 18.31 -13.19
CA HIS A 236 23.21 17.59 -14.33
C HIS A 236 23.77 18.57 -15.37
N ILE A 237 24.89 18.21 -16.00
CA ILE A 237 25.51 18.96 -17.10
C ILE A 237 25.80 18.00 -18.22
N GLN A 238 25.32 18.32 -19.42
CA GLN A 238 25.63 17.61 -20.66
C GLN A 238 26.25 18.59 -21.63
N SER A 239 27.51 18.36 -21.99
CA SER A 239 28.27 19.27 -22.86
C SER A 239 29.27 18.51 -23.73
N PRO A 240 29.36 18.81 -25.03
CA PRO A 240 30.43 18.34 -25.90
C PRO A 240 31.74 19.14 -25.74
N LEU A 241 31.71 20.25 -25.00
CA LEU A 241 32.86 21.10 -24.68
C LEU A 241 33.29 20.93 -23.21
N PRO A 242 34.57 21.09 -22.87
CA PRO A 242 35.01 21.19 -21.49
C PRO A 242 34.38 22.41 -20.81
N ILE A 243 33.71 22.18 -19.67
CA ILE A 243 32.97 23.20 -18.92
C ILE A 243 33.32 23.13 -17.44
N GLN A 244 33.48 24.29 -16.83
CA GLN A 244 33.59 24.45 -15.38
C GLN A 244 32.59 25.50 -14.88
N ILE A 245 31.84 25.17 -13.83
CA ILE A 245 30.99 26.14 -13.12
C ILE A 245 31.83 26.80 -12.02
N LYS A 246 31.91 28.14 -12.06
CA LYS A 246 32.60 28.96 -11.05
C LYS A 246 31.61 29.51 -10.02
N LYS A 247 32.13 30.23 -9.02
CA LYS A 247 31.33 31.00 -8.05
C LYS A 247 30.36 31.95 -8.79
N LYS A 248 29.23 32.29 -8.17
CA LYS A 248 28.15 33.12 -8.77
C LYS A 248 27.60 32.59 -10.11
N LYS A 249 27.57 31.26 -10.26
CA LYS A 249 26.99 30.56 -11.43
C LYS A 249 27.57 31.00 -12.78
N HIS A 250 28.82 31.47 -12.79
CA HIS A 250 29.54 31.77 -14.02
C HIS A 250 29.99 30.48 -14.70
N LEU A 251 29.88 30.44 -16.02
CA LEU A 251 30.28 29.30 -16.83
C LEU A 251 31.62 29.63 -17.50
N ARG A 252 32.66 28.84 -17.22
CA ARG A 252 33.91 28.85 -17.97
C ARG A 252 33.87 27.72 -18.98
N ILE A 253 34.02 28.05 -20.26
CA ILE A 253 33.91 27.09 -21.37
C ILE A 253 35.18 27.19 -22.20
N HIS A 254 35.77 26.05 -22.55
CA HIS A 254 36.79 26.01 -23.59
C HIS A 254 36.11 25.85 -24.95
N VAL A 255 36.01 26.94 -25.70
CA VAL A 255 35.31 27.00 -26.98
C VAL A 255 36.23 26.68 -28.14
N ARG A 256 35.70 26.04 -29.18
CA ARG A 256 36.38 25.77 -30.45
C ARG A 256 35.42 26.00 -31.62
N PRO A 257 35.91 26.20 -32.85
CA PRO A 257 35.05 26.45 -34.01
C PRO A 257 33.98 25.38 -34.21
N GLY A 258 32.75 25.82 -34.51
CA GLY A 258 31.61 24.96 -34.76
C GLY A 258 30.36 25.33 -33.96
N GLU A 259 29.34 24.49 -34.11
CA GLU A 259 28.05 24.59 -33.42
C GLU A 259 27.98 23.62 -32.25
N TRP A 260 27.69 24.12 -31.06
CA TRP A 260 27.68 23.35 -29.82
C TRP A 260 26.37 23.54 -29.06
N ASN A 261 25.82 22.43 -28.55
CA ASN A 261 24.65 22.44 -27.70
C ASN A 261 25.05 22.00 -26.29
N ILE A 262 24.77 22.84 -25.30
CA ILE A 262 25.06 22.59 -23.89
C ILE A 262 23.73 22.56 -23.14
N GLN A 263 23.52 21.53 -22.32
CA GLN A 263 22.33 21.41 -21.48
C GLN A 263 22.72 21.34 -20.00
N ILE A 264 22.13 22.21 -19.19
CA ILE A 264 22.33 22.22 -17.74
C ILE A 264 20.96 22.09 -17.06
N THR A 265 20.80 21.13 -16.16
CA THR A 265 19.57 20.96 -15.37
C THR A 265 19.81 21.49 -13.97
N THR A 266 18.92 22.36 -13.51
CA THR A 266 18.93 22.92 -12.16
C THR A 266 17.62 22.67 -11.43
N ARG A 267 17.66 22.65 -10.10
CA ARG A 267 16.47 22.63 -9.23
C ARG A 267 16.49 23.82 -8.28
N PHE A 268 15.32 24.35 -7.94
CA PHE A 268 15.20 25.37 -6.90
C PHE A 268 15.16 24.74 -5.51
N HIS A 269 15.69 25.44 -4.50
CA HIS A 269 15.64 24.96 -3.11
C HIS A 269 14.28 25.21 -2.46
N ASN A 270 13.70 26.39 -2.69
CA ASN A 270 12.43 26.85 -2.13
C ASN A 270 11.34 26.96 -3.22
N PRO A 271 10.05 26.96 -2.84
CA PRO A 271 8.95 27.28 -3.75
C PRO A 271 9.16 28.64 -4.43
N ILE A 272 8.94 28.68 -5.75
CA ILE A 272 9.11 29.90 -6.57
C ILE A 272 7.74 30.45 -6.93
N HIS A 273 7.43 31.64 -6.40
CA HIS A 273 6.23 32.42 -6.73
C HIS A 273 6.53 33.55 -7.73
N LYS A 274 7.77 34.03 -7.75
CA LYS A 274 8.25 35.05 -8.66
C LYS A 274 9.69 34.72 -9.05
N LEU A 275 10.00 34.87 -10.33
CA LEU A 275 11.34 34.69 -10.86
C LEU A 275 11.77 35.95 -11.61
N THR A 276 12.84 36.58 -11.12
CA THR A 276 13.51 37.70 -11.78
C THR A 276 14.62 37.15 -12.68
N PRO A 277 14.68 37.57 -13.95
CA PRO A 277 15.63 37.06 -14.93
C PRO A 277 16.98 37.79 -14.83
N ASP A 278 17.57 37.87 -13.63
CA ASP A 278 18.86 38.53 -13.35
C ASP A 278 20.07 37.73 -13.91
N PHE A 279 19.78 36.63 -14.59
CA PHE A 279 20.69 35.63 -15.13
C PHE A 279 20.48 35.39 -16.63
N LEU A 280 19.93 36.39 -17.35
CA LEU A 280 19.83 36.35 -18.81
C LEU A 280 21.21 36.46 -19.46
N VAL A 281 21.40 35.71 -20.53
CA VAL A 281 22.54 35.84 -21.42
C VAL A 281 22.09 36.53 -22.71
N GLY A 282 22.34 37.84 -22.79
CA GLY A 282 21.91 38.70 -23.89
C GLY A 282 20.72 39.60 -23.53
N LYS A 283 20.06 40.17 -24.54
CA LYS A 283 18.95 41.13 -24.33
C LYS A 283 17.62 40.45 -23.96
N SER A 284 17.36 39.29 -24.54
CA SER A 284 16.12 38.53 -24.32
C SER A 284 16.34 37.05 -24.59
N GLU A 285 15.57 36.21 -23.91
CA GLU A 285 15.57 34.75 -24.09
C GLU A 285 14.14 34.23 -24.30
N ILE A 286 14.02 32.97 -24.71
CA ILE A 286 12.75 32.27 -24.85
C ILE A 286 12.64 31.18 -23.79
N TRP A 287 11.63 31.29 -22.93
CA TRP A 287 11.40 30.37 -21.82
C TRP A 287 10.10 29.61 -22.05
N SER A 288 10.18 28.28 -22.06
CA SER A 288 9.04 27.37 -22.12
C SER A 288 8.61 26.94 -20.72
N PHE A 289 7.32 26.67 -20.55
CA PHE A 289 6.75 26.23 -19.27
C PHE A 289 6.00 24.91 -19.41
N LYS A 290 6.43 23.90 -18.65
CA LYS A 290 5.74 22.64 -18.49
C LYS A 290 4.95 22.66 -17.18
N ALA A 291 3.64 22.84 -17.29
CA ALA A 291 2.73 22.82 -16.16
C ALA A 291 2.54 21.39 -15.60
N GLN A 292 2.30 21.28 -14.30
CA GLN A 292 1.94 20.04 -13.60
C GLN A 292 0.58 20.23 -12.92
N ASN A 293 -0.49 20.30 -13.73
CA ASN A 293 -1.84 20.67 -13.26
C ASN A 293 -2.38 19.74 -12.15
N GLN A 294 -1.88 18.50 -12.07
CA GLN A 294 -2.18 17.54 -11.00
C GLN A 294 -1.61 17.93 -9.62
N LEU A 295 -0.59 18.81 -9.59
CA LEU A 295 0.00 19.34 -8.36
C LEU A 295 -0.63 20.69 -8.01
N ARG A 296 -0.69 21.60 -8.99
CA ARG A 296 -1.33 22.92 -8.90
C ARG A 296 -1.58 23.48 -10.29
N MET A 297 -2.60 24.31 -10.43
CA MET A 297 -2.85 25.11 -11.62
C MET A 297 -2.27 26.50 -11.42
N VAL A 298 -1.40 26.89 -12.34
CA VAL A 298 -0.64 28.14 -12.28
C VAL A 298 -0.77 28.87 -13.59
N LYS A 299 -1.07 30.16 -13.51
CA LYS A 299 -1.03 31.10 -14.61
C LYS A 299 0.23 31.94 -14.54
N LEU A 300 0.94 32.05 -15.65
CA LEU A 300 2.12 32.91 -15.77
C LEU A 300 1.71 34.34 -16.10
N VAL A 301 2.15 35.29 -15.28
CA VAL A 301 1.85 36.72 -15.44
C VAL A 301 3.17 37.51 -15.52
N GLY A 302 3.17 38.61 -16.28
CA GLY A 302 4.33 39.50 -16.43
C GLY A 302 5.24 39.23 -17.62
N VAL A 303 4.90 38.26 -18.48
CA VAL A 303 5.63 37.93 -19.72
C VAL A 303 4.68 37.68 -20.89
N HIS A 304 5.17 37.92 -22.11
CA HIS A 304 4.38 37.77 -23.34
C HIS A 304 4.63 36.42 -24.00
N GLY A 305 3.54 35.73 -24.34
CA GLY A 305 3.57 34.47 -25.08
C GLY A 305 4.08 34.68 -26.51
N VAL A 306 4.82 33.70 -27.01
CA VAL A 306 5.32 33.66 -28.40
C VAL A 306 5.11 32.26 -28.98
N ASP A 307 5.04 32.16 -30.30
CA ASP A 307 4.99 30.86 -30.97
C ASP A 307 6.33 30.10 -30.77
N PRO A 308 6.33 28.87 -30.21
CA PRO A 308 7.55 28.12 -29.94
C PRO A 308 8.33 27.73 -31.21
N VAL A 309 7.64 27.43 -32.31
CA VAL A 309 8.26 26.96 -33.56
C VAL A 309 8.99 28.13 -34.23
N ILE A 310 8.33 29.27 -34.39
CA ILE A 310 8.88 30.49 -34.99
C ILE A 310 10.03 31.03 -34.13
N SER A 311 9.94 30.90 -32.79
CA SER A 311 10.93 31.44 -31.85
C SER A 311 12.19 30.57 -31.71
N GLY A 312 12.31 29.45 -32.44
CA GLY A 312 13.53 28.61 -32.46
C GLY A 312 13.70 27.66 -31.27
N VAL A 313 12.63 27.45 -30.49
CA VAL A 313 12.61 26.53 -29.33
C VAL A 313 12.99 25.11 -29.79
N PRO A 314 13.79 24.35 -29.02
CA PRO A 314 14.13 22.95 -29.33
C PRO A 314 12.89 22.10 -29.64
N LYS A 315 12.97 21.21 -30.65
CA LYS A 315 11.82 20.41 -31.14
C LYS A 315 11.04 19.70 -30.02
N ASN A 316 11.75 19.14 -29.05
CA ASN A 316 11.17 18.43 -27.91
C ASN A 316 10.46 19.34 -26.89
N TRP A 317 10.54 20.67 -27.03
CA TRP A 317 9.89 21.65 -26.15
C TRP A 317 8.81 22.47 -26.85
N GLN A 318 8.65 22.32 -28.18
CA GLN A 318 7.71 23.13 -28.98
C GLN A 318 6.23 22.92 -28.61
N HIS A 319 5.90 21.81 -27.94
CA HIS A 319 4.56 21.53 -27.43
C HIS A 319 4.25 22.24 -26.10
N PHE A 320 5.23 22.91 -25.48
CA PHE A 320 5.03 23.71 -24.28
C PHE A 320 4.80 25.17 -24.66
N PRO A 321 3.95 25.91 -23.93
CA PRO A 321 3.84 27.35 -24.09
C PRO A 321 5.20 28.02 -23.89
N ALA A 322 5.55 28.95 -24.77
CA ALA A 322 6.80 29.69 -24.75
C ALA A 322 6.55 31.18 -24.57
N TYR A 323 7.47 31.83 -23.87
CA TYR A 323 7.38 33.24 -23.49
C TYR A 323 8.71 33.94 -23.81
N ARG A 324 8.64 35.16 -24.32
CA ARG A 324 9.82 36.01 -24.47
C ARG A 324 10.07 36.74 -23.15
N VAL A 325 11.27 36.60 -22.61
CA VAL A 325 11.67 37.16 -21.31
C VAL A 325 12.83 38.13 -21.49
N SER A 326 12.66 39.34 -21.00
CA SER A 326 13.66 40.42 -21.03
C SER A 326 14.11 40.80 -19.61
N SER A 327 15.26 41.48 -19.47
CA SER A 327 15.90 41.76 -18.17
C SER A 327 15.07 42.63 -17.21
N ASN A 328 14.10 43.38 -17.72
CA ASN A 328 13.20 44.24 -16.93
C ASN A 328 11.86 43.56 -16.58
N GLN A 329 11.64 42.32 -16.99
CA GLN A 329 10.39 41.59 -16.75
C GLN A 329 10.55 40.63 -15.57
N SER A 330 9.46 40.29 -14.90
CA SER A 330 9.44 39.23 -13.89
C SER A 330 8.34 38.25 -14.23
N ILE A 331 8.63 36.96 -14.06
CA ILE A 331 7.62 35.92 -14.21
C ILE A 331 6.98 35.70 -12.84
N ILE A 332 5.67 35.94 -12.76
CA ILE A 332 4.87 35.66 -11.57
C ILE A 332 4.09 34.38 -11.83
N PHE A 333 4.22 33.42 -10.92
CA PHE A 333 3.50 32.15 -10.92
C PHE A 333 2.24 32.33 -10.06
N GLN A 334 1.17 32.85 -10.67
CA GLN A 334 -0.10 33.03 -9.98
C GLN A 334 -0.78 31.67 -9.83
N GLU A 335 -0.77 31.15 -8.60
CA GLU A 335 -1.43 29.90 -8.26
C GLU A 335 -2.95 30.13 -8.23
N GLU A 336 -3.66 29.52 -9.17
CA GLU A 336 -5.12 29.62 -9.24
C GLU A 336 -5.78 28.55 -8.36
N ARG A 337 -5.23 27.32 -8.35
CA ARG A 337 -5.74 26.18 -7.58
C ARG A 337 -4.58 25.26 -7.19
N ARG A 338 -4.65 24.59 -6.03
CA ARG A 338 -3.66 23.59 -5.59
C ARG A 338 -4.37 22.26 -5.30
N GLY A 339 -3.84 21.16 -5.83
CA GLY A 339 -4.47 19.84 -5.72
C GLY A 339 -5.91 19.79 -6.25
N ASP A 340 -6.73 18.96 -5.61
CA ASP A 340 -8.19 18.93 -5.79
C ASP A 340 -8.85 19.64 -4.57
N PRO A 341 -9.47 20.82 -4.74
CA PRO A 341 -10.07 21.56 -3.63
C PRO A 341 -11.37 20.92 -3.11
N GLU A 342 -12.03 20.06 -3.90
CA GLU A 342 -13.28 19.38 -3.52
C GLU A 342 -13.24 17.91 -3.94
N PRO A 343 -12.35 17.10 -3.33
CA PRO A 343 -12.31 15.69 -3.64
C PRO A 343 -13.66 15.03 -3.30
N LEU A 344 -14.01 13.99 -4.06
CA LEU A 344 -15.23 13.21 -3.84
C LEU A 344 -15.33 12.79 -2.35
N PRO A 345 -16.54 12.70 -1.78
CA PRO A 345 -16.71 12.18 -0.43
C PRO A 345 -16.10 10.79 -0.26
N ASP A 346 -15.62 10.49 0.94
CA ASP A 346 -15.13 9.15 1.27
C ASP A 346 -16.29 8.14 1.17
N GLN A 347 -16.03 6.99 0.54
CA GLN A 347 -17.02 5.92 0.35
C GLN A 347 -16.56 4.68 1.10
N LEU A 348 -16.98 4.53 2.35
CA LEU A 348 -16.49 3.48 3.26
C LEU A 348 -17.62 2.55 3.72
N ASN A 349 -17.32 1.26 3.77
CA ASN A 349 -18.21 0.22 4.26
C ASN A 349 -17.58 -0.47 5.47
N LEU A 350 -18.36 -0.66 6.53
CA LEU A 350 -17.95 -1.32 7.77
C LEU A 350 -18.69 -2.64 7.96
N ASN A 351 -17.94 -3.73 8.12
CA ASN A 351 -18.43 -4.99 8.66
C ASN A 351 -17.79 -5.24 10.02
N ARG A 352 -18.60 -5.21 11.06
CA ARG A 352 -18.20 -5.29 12.46
C ARG A 352 -18.58 -6.63 13.07
N THR A 353 -17.69 -7.22 13.85
CA THR A 353 -18.00 -8.36 14.71
C THR A 353 -17.75 -7.99 16.16
N LEU A 354 -18.77 -8.19 16.99
CA LEU A 354 -18.78 -7.88 18.42
C LEU A 354 -18.85 -9.20 19.18
N TRP A 355 -17.99 -9.39 20.17
CA TRP A 355 -18.10 -10.47 21.15
C TRP A 355 -18.35 -9.86 22.52
N LEU A 356 -19.52 -10.13 23.09
CA LEU A 356 -19.77 -9.81 24.49
C LEU A 356 -18.94 -10.74 25.38
N ASP A 357 -18.27 -10.20 26.38
CA ASP A 357 -17.54 -11.03 27.33
C ASP A 357 -18.46 -11.94 28.14
N PHE A 358 -17.95 -13.08 28.57
CA PHE A 358 -18.70 -14.01 29.42
C PHE A 358 -19.16 -13.37 30.73
N ASP A 359 -18.35 -12.50 31.32
CA ASP A 359 -18.66 -11.77 32.55
C ASP A 359 -19.49 -10.49 32.31
N GLY A 360 -19.77 -10.15 31.04
CA GLY A 360 -20.56 -8.98 30.68
C GLY A 360 -19.91 -7.64 31.03
N LYS A 361 -18.57 -7.56 31.06
CA LYS A 361 -17.87 -6.28 31.33
C LYS A 361 -17.52 -5.46 30.10
N GLY A 362 -17.62 -6.03 28.90
CA GLY A 362 -17.27 -5.30 27.69
C GLY A 362 -17.44 -6.11 26.40
N TYR A 363 -16.89 -5.54 25.33
CA TYR A 363 -16.85 -6.13 24.02
C TYR A 363 -15.43 -6.19 23.47
N THR A 364 -15.09 -7.33 22.87
CA THR A 364 -13.99 -7.40 21.90
C THR A 364 -14.58 -7.18 20.51
N ILE A 365 -13.91 -6.33 19.72
CA ILE A 365 -14.45 -5.82 18.46
C ILE A 365 -13.45 -6.12 17.35
N LYS A 366 -13.95 -6.65 16.24
CA LYS A 366 -13.21 -6.77 14.98
C LYS A 366 -13.95 -6.04 13.90
N ASP A 367 -13.31 -5.03 13.33
CA ASP A 367 -13.82 -4.25 12.22
C ASP A 367 -13.10 -4.62 10.93
N SER A 368 -13.86 -4.77 9.84
CA SER A 368 -13.35 -4.85 8.48
C SER A 368 -13.92 -3.68 7.70
N ILE A 369 -13.03 -2.81 7.22
CA ILE A 369 -13.37 -1.57 6.53
C ILE A 369 -12.85 -1.65 5.10
N SER A 370 -13.72 -1.36 4.14
CA SER A 370 -13.38 -1.36 2.72
C SER A 370 -14.01 -0.17 2.01
N GLY A 371 -13.33 0.36 0.99
CA GLY A 371 -13.86 1.50 0.23
C GLY A 371 -12.77 2.40 -0.34
N ASP A 372 -13.16 3.62 -0.67
CA ASP A 372 -12.26 4.65 -1.20
C ASP A 372 -12.23 5.87 -0.27
N ILE A 373 -11.02 6.38 0.02
CA ILE A 373 -10.73 7.54 0.86
C ILE A 373 -10.07 8.61 0.00
N ASN A 374 -10.64 9.81 0.02
CA ASN A 374 -10.31 10.91 -0.88
C ASN A 374 -10.03 12.21 -0.12
N ARG A 375 -10.57 12.38 1.09
CA ARG A 375 -10.44 13.61 1.91
C ARG A 375 -9.45 13.46 3.05
N ASN A 376 -9.63 12.42 3.86
CA ASN A 376 -8.97 12.29 5.16
C ASN A 376 -7.99 11.12 5.15
N TRP A 377 -6.70 11.39 5.04
CA TRP A 377 -5.64 10.37 4.97
C TRP A 377 -5.29 9.72 6.31
N ARG A 378 -6.22 9.71 7.27
CA ARG A 378 -6.05 9.13 8.60
C ARG A 378 -7.36 8.57 9.13
N MET A 379 -7.31 7.35 9.64
CA MET A 379 -8.43 6.71 10.36
C MET A 379 -8.17 6.74 11.85
N ASN A 380 -8.94 7.56 12.56
CA ASN A 380 -8.90 7.66 14.01
C ASN A 380 -10.07 6.89 14.63
N MET A 381 -9.78 6.11 15.65
CA MET A 381 -10.80 5.50 16.50
C MET A 381 -11.28 6.54 17.52
N ALA A 382 -12.60 6.70 17.63
CA ALA A 382 -13.20 7.58 18.62
C ALA A 382 -13.26 6.87 19.98
N GLY A 383 -12.88 7.60 21.04
CA GLY A 383 -13.11 7.14 22.41
C GLY A 383 -14.60 6.85 22.64
N PRO A 384 -14.94 5.86 23.48
CA PRO A 384 -14.06 5.15 24.42
C PRO A 384 -13.48 3.83 23.88
N LEU A 385 -13.50 3.58 22.56
CA LEU A 385 -12.89 2.37 22.02
C LEU A 385 -11.37 2.47 22.08
N GLU A 386 -10.75 1.40 22.57
CA GLU A 386 -9.31 1.26 22.60
C GLU A 386 -8.84 0.44 21.40
N LEU A 387 -8.22 1.12 20.43
CA LEU A 387 -7.66 0.49 19.24
C LEU A 387 -6.38 -0.29 19.61
N GLY A 388 -6.38 -1.60 19.38
CA GLY A 388 -5.27 -2.47 19.76
C GLY A 388 -4.41 -2.94 18.58
N ARG A 389 -5.02 -3.20 17.42
CA ARG A 389 -4.32 -3.65 16.22
C ARG A 389 -4.99 -3.10 14.97
N VAL A 390 -4.18 -2.78 13.96
CA VAL A 390 -4.62 -2.42 12.62
C VAL A 390 -3.78 -3.17 11.59
N SER A 391 -4.42 -3.70 10.56
CA SER A 391 -3.73 -4.26 9.40
C SER A 391 -4.32 -3.71 8.08
N PHE A 392 -3.45 -3.45 7.11
CA PHE A 392 -3.84 -3.18 5.72
C PHE A 392 -3.49 -4.38 4.85
N SER A 393 -4.49 -5.00 4.23
CA SER A 393 -4.31 -6.21 3.40
C SER A 393 -3.46 -7.29 4.06
N GLY A 394 -3.63 -7.51 5.37
CA GLY A 394 -2.92 -8.52 6.16
C GLY A 394 -1.54 -8.10 6.68
N LYS A 395 -1.08 -6.86 6.43
CA LYS A 395 0.15 -6.32 6.99
C LYS A 395 -0.15 -5.35 8.12
N ASP A 396 0.35 -5.66 9.32
CA ASP A 396 0.13 -4.83 10.50
C ASP A 396 0.71 -3.42 10.31
N GLN A 397 0.04 -2.43 10.89
CA GLN A 397 0.37 -1.01 10.80
C GLN A 397 0.60 -0.42 12.17
N LEU A 398 1.54 0.53 12.26
CA LEU A 398 1.80 1.26 13.50
C LEU A 398 0.60 2.14 13.86
N ILE A 399 0.05 1.94 15.06
CA ILE A 399 -0.97 2.83 15.63
C ILE A 399 -0.24 4.01 16.27
N THR A 400 -0.65 5.20 15.88
CA THR A 400 -0.12 6.48 16.38
C THR A 400 -1.23 7.25 17.06
N VAL A 401 -0.88 8.16 17.97
CA VAL A 401 -1.85 9.02 18.66
C VAL A 401 -1.75 10.43 18.08
N ASP A 402 -2.88 10.99 17.66
CA ASP A 402 -3.01 12.37 17.22
C ASP A 402 -4.25 13.00 17.88
N ASN A 403 -4.10 14.20 18.45
CA ASN A 403 -5.17 14.88 19.21
C ASN A 403 -5.89 13.96 20.22
N HIS A 404 -5.12 13.16 20.99
CA HIS A 404 -5.62 12.18 21.96
C HIS A 404 -6.48 11.05 21.37
N LYS A 405 -6.43 10.83 20.05
CA LYS A 405 -7.11 9.71 19.37
C LYS A 405 -6.09 8.77 18.74
N SER A 406 -6.23 7.48 19.05
CA SER A 406 -5.43 6.42 18.42
C SER A 406 -5.92 6.16 17.00
N GLY A 407 -4.98 6.03 16.06
CA GLY A 407 -5.32 5.85 14.66
C GLY A 407 -4.14 5.48 13.77
N VAL A 408 -4.41 5.37 12.47
CA VAL A 408 -3.44 4.98 11.45
C VAL A 408 -3.47 5.95 10.28
N GLU A 409 -2.31 6.25 9.71
CA GLU A 409 -2.21 7.01 8.45
C GLU A 409 -2.49 6.09 7.26
N ILE A 410 -3.25 6.60 6.30
CA ILE A 410 -3.53 5.94 5.02
C ILE A 410 -2.77 6.65 3.91
N ARG A 411 -2.10 5.88 3.05
CA ARG A 411 -1.32 6.41 1.92
C ARG A 411 -1.85 5.97 0.56
N THR A 412 -2.98 5.27 0.53
CA THR A 412 -3.59 4.72 -0.67
C THR A 412 -5.06 5.12 -0.73
N GLY A 413 -5.54 5.55 -1.91
CA GLY A 413 -6.94 5.95 -2.07
C GLY A 413 -7.93 4.81 -1.84
N ARG A 414 -7.59 3.58 -2.20
CA ARG A 414 -8.42 2.40 -1.87
C ARG A 414 -8.01 1.82 -0.52
N LEU A 415 -8.99 1.61 0.35
CA LEU A 415 -8.83 1.08 1.69
C LEU A 415 -9.34 -0.37 1.76
N ASN A 416 -8.52 -1.26 2.31
CA ASN A 416 -8.93 -2.57 2.81
C ASN A 416 -8.20 -2.83 4.12
N MET A 417 -8.92 -2.63 5.22
CA MET A 417 -8.37 -2.54 6.56
C MET A 417 -9.11 -3.49 7.49
N THR A 418 -8.36 -4.12 8.38
CA THR A 418 -8.91 -4.80 9.56
C THR A 418 -8.40 -4.15 10.82
N ALA A 419 -9.26 -4.03 11.82
CA ALA A 419 -8.88 -3.46 13.11
C ALA A 419 -9.50 -4.25 14.26
N ASP A 420 -8.70 -4.43 15.31
CA ASP A 420 -9.12 -5.10 16.53
C ASP A 420 -9.12 -4.08 17.66
N ALA A 421 -10.22 -3.99 18.40
CA ALA A 421 -10.44 -2.98 19.42
C ALA A 421 -11.16 -3.57 20.64
N ARG A 422 -11.06 -2.83 21.75
CA ARG A 422 -11.68 -3.17 23.03
C ARG A 422 -12.63 -2.06 23.49
N TYR A 423 -13.77 -2.44 24.05
CA TYR A 423 -14.76 -1.53 24.61
C TYR A 423 -15.21 -2.02 25.99
N THR A 424 -15.03 -1.21 27.03
CA THR A 424 -15.31 -1.60 28.43
C THR A 424 -16.23 -0.62 29.17
N GLU A 425 -16.64 0.48 28.52
CA GLU A 425 -17.44 1.52 29.20
C GLU A 425 -18.87 1.04 29.50
N SER A 426 -19.50 0.31 28.58
CA SER A 426 -20.88 -0.17 28.76
C SER A 426 -21.13 -1.46 27.98
N ILE A 427 -22.12 -2.25 28.43
CA ILE A 427 -22.67 -3.32 27.60
C ILE A 427 -24.03 -2.96 26.97
N LYS A 428 -24.61 -1.84 27.39
CA LYS A 428 -25.95 -1.40 26.95
C LYS A 428 -25.86 -0.32 25.88
N LYS A 429 -24.86 0.56 25.92
CA LYS A 429 -24.66 1.60 24.93
C LYS A 429 -23.34 1.35 24.25
N ILE A 430 -23.33 1.20 22.93
CA ILE A 430 -22.13 0.99 22.13
C ILE A 430 -22.19 1.88 20.89
N PRO A 431 -21.09 2.45 20.40
CA PRO A 431 -21.11 3.21 19.15
C PRO A 431 -21.31 2.27 17.96
N ALA A 432 -22.10 2.71 16.98
CA ALA A 432 -22.37 1.93 15.78
C ALA A 432 -21.11 1.71 14.94
N ILE A 433 -20.30 2.76 14.78
CA ILE A 433 -19.08 2.77 13.98
C ILE A 433 -17.83 2.86 14.86
N GLY A 434 -17.74 3.81 15.80
CA GLY A 434 -16.57 3.99 16.66
C GLY A 434 -15.31 4.54 15.95
N TRP A 435 -15.42 4.91 14.67
CA TRP A 435 -14.38 5.63 13.92
C TRP A 435 -14.81 7.08 13.74
N ASP A 436 -13.86 8.00 13.65
CA ASP A 436 -14.11 9.44 13.41
C ASP A 436 -14.46 9.72 11.92
N HIS A 437 -15.24 8.82 11.33
CA HIS A 437 -15.62 8.77 9.92
C HIS A 437 -17.04 8.21 9.78
N SER A 438 -17.84 8.82 8.91
CA SER A 438 -19.13 8.28 8.51
C SER A 438 -18.95 7.07 7.60
N MET A 439 -19.88 6.13 7.65
CA MET A 439 -19.86 4.93 6.82
C MET A 439 -21.10 4.89 5.93
N ASN A 440 -20.95 4.55 4.65
CA ASN A 440 -22.06 4.43 3.71
C ASN A 440 -22.90 3.18 3.95
N ARG A 441 -22.28 2.12 4.46
CA ARG A 441 -22.93 0.88 4.85
C ARG A 441 -22.30 0.35 6.13
N VAL A 442 -23.15 0.00 7.08
CA VAL A 442 -22.73 -0.68 8.32
C VAL A 442 -23.48 -2.01 8.43
N GLN A 443 -22.74 -3.06 8.74
CA GLN A 443 -23.27 -4.36 9.15
C GLN A 443 -22.51 -4.78 10.40
N ALA A 444 -23.22 -5.32 11.38
CA ALA A 444 -22.61 -5.81 12.60
C ALA A 444 -23.16 -7.19 12.99
N SER A 445 -22.26 -8.04 13.45
CA SER A 445 -22.52 -9.38 13.97
C SER A 445 -22.25 -9.38 15.47
N LEU A 446 -23.30 -9.50 16.29
CA LEU A 446 -23.19 -9.58 17.75
C LEU A 446 -23.19 -11.05 18.19
N ASN A 447 -22.07 -11.51 18.71
CA ASN A 447 -21.92 -12.83 19.34
C ASN A 447 -22.20 -12.71 20.83
N LEU A 448 -23.18 -13.48 21.30
CA LEU A 448 -23.56 -13.55 22.71
C LEU A 448 -23.03 -14.86 23.32
N PRO A 449 -22.35 -14.81 24.48
CA PRO A 449 -21.93 -15.99 25.19
C PRO A 449 -23.13 -16.74 25.79
N PRO A 450 -22.94 -17.99 26.26
CA PRO A 450 -24.01 -18.79 26.82
C PRO A 450 -24.83 -18.07 27.89
N GLY A 451 -26.16 -18.17 27.81
CA GLY A 451 -27.10 -17.60 28.77
C GLY A 451 -27.45 -16.13 28.55
N TRP A 452 -26.69 -15.42 27.71
CA TRP A 452 -27.04 -14.08 27.28
C TRP A 452 -28.00 -14.09 26.10
N ARG A 453 -29.01 -13.20 26.14
CA ARG A 453 -29.98 -13.03 25.04
C ARG A 453 -30.23 -11.56 24.75
N LEU A 454 -30.46 -11.23 23.48
CA LEU A 454 -30.89 -9.89 23.09
C LEU A 454 -32.41 -9.79 23.18
N PHE A 455 -32.90 -8.91 24.06
CA PHE A 455 -34.32 -8.60 24.17
C PHE A 455 -34.76 -7.64 23.05
N SER A 456 -34.05 -6.53 22.90
CA SER A 456 -34.30 -5.50 21.89
C SER A 456 -33.03 -4.68 21.63
N ALA A 457 -32.94 -4.03 20.47
CA ALA A 457 -31.92 -3.06 20.16
C ALA A 457 -32.56 -1.80 19.56
N GLN A 458 -31.97 -0.64 19.85
CA GLN A 458 -32.37 0.66 19.32
C GLN A 458 -31.18 1.30 18.61
N GLY A 459 -31.45 2.09 17.57
CA GLY A 459 -30.42 2.70 16.73
C GLY A 459 -29.87 1.77 15.66
N VAL A 460 -30.60 0.68 15.35
CA VAL A 460 -30.38 -0.30 14.29
C VAL A 460 -31.69 -0.45 13.53
N ASP A 461 -31.63 -0.55 12.20
CA ASP A 461 -32.85 -0.57 11.37
C ASP A 461 -33.39 -1.97 11.13
N ASN A 462 -32.50 -2.96 11.04
CA ASN A 462 -32.87 -4.36 10.87
C ASN A 462 -32.04 -5.22 11.83
N ILE A 463 -32.75 -5.99 12.67
CA ILE A 463 -32.16 -6.85 13.68
C ILE A 463 -32.72 -8.26 13.46
N SER A 464 -31.85 -9.28 13.52
CA SER A 464 -32.29 -10.67 13.44
C SER A 464 -32.22 -11.35 14.80
N GLY A 465 -33.34 -11.93 15.23
CA GLY A 465 -33.39 -12.81 16.38
C GLY A 465 -33.53 -12.14 17.74
N SER A 466 -33.88 -10.85 17.81
CA SER A 466 -34.38 -10.21 19.05
C SER A 466 -35.67 -10.87 19.54
N TRP A 467 -36.03 -10.73 20.82
CA TRP A 467 -37.31 -11.28 21.33
C TRP A 467 -38.51 -10.60 20.66
N PHE A 468 -38.44 -9.28 20.50
CA PHE A 468 -39.56 -8.46 20.04
C PHE A 468 -39.88 -8.68 18.55
N GLU A 469 -38.88 -8.72 17.67
CA GLU A 469 -39.11 -8.86 16.22
C GLU A 469 -39.44 -10.29 15.77
N ARG A 470 -39.35 -11.27 16.66
CA ARG A 470 -39.78 -12.64 16.35
C ARG A 470 -41.29 -12.77 16.24
N TRP A 471 -42.06 -11.85 16.84
CA TRP A 471 -43.52 -11.90 16.80
C TRP A 471 -44.04 -11.53 15.42
N GLN A 472 -44.65 -12.50 14.75
CA GLN A 472 -45.41 -12.27 13.52
C GLN A 472 -46.88 -11.97 13.85
N LEU A 473 -47.62 -11.43 12.87
CA LEU A 473 -49.06 -11.16 13.01
C LEU A 473 -49.84 -12.43 13.41
N LEU A 474 -49.48 -13.58 12.84
CA LEU A 474 -50.08 -14.87 13.17
C LEU A 474 -49.81 -15.28 14.63
N ASP A 475 -48.62 -15.00 15.14
CA ASP A 475 -48.25 -15.36 16.53
C ASP A 475 -49.07 -14.56 17.53
N PHE A 476 -49.27 -13.27 17.28
CA PHE A 476 -50.17 -12.43 18.08
C PHE A 476 -51.60 -12.95 18.04
N PHE A 477 -52.11 -13.29 16.85
CA PHE A 477 -53.45 -13.84 16.69
C PHE A 477 -53.64 -15.15 17.47
N LEU A 478 -52.71 -16.10 17.32
CA LEU A 478 -52.78 -17.39 18.01
C LEU A 478 -52.68 -17.23 19.54
N ALA A 479 -51.76 -16.40 20.02
CA ALA A 479 -51.63 -16.12 21.46
C ALA A 479 -52.91 -15.48 22.02
N LEU A 480 -53.47 -14.49 21.32
CA LEU A 480 -54.68 -13.80 21.75
C LEU A 480 -55.91 -14.72 21.69
N LEU A 481 -56.01 -15.60 20.68
CA LEU A 481 -57.04 -16.62 20.59
C LEU A 481 -57.01 -17.57 21.79
N ILE A 482 -55.83 -18.06 22.18
CA ILE A 482 -55.67 -18.91 23.38
C ILE A 482 -56.12 -18.15 24.64
N VAL A 483 -55.69 -16.89 24.79
CA VAL A 483 -56.06 -16.04 25.94
C VAL A 483 -57.57 -15.80 25.99
N MET A 484 -58.20 -15.47 24.87
CA MET A 484 -59.63 -15.21 24.77
C MET A 484 -60.46 -16.48 25.00
N ALA A 485 -60.01 -17.63 24.50
CA ALA A 485 -60.66 -18.90 24.76
C ALA A 485 -60.59 -19.26 26.26
N ILE A 486 -59.45 -19.03 26.93
CA ILE A 486 -59.32 -19.25 28.38
C ILE A 486 -60.20 -18.26 29.18
N TYR A 487 -60.32 -17.01 28.72
CA TYR A 487 -61.22 -16.02 29.31
C TYR A 487 -62.66 -16.51 29.34
N HIS A 488 -63.16 -17.04 28.21
CA HIS A 488 -64.52 -17.58 28.11
C HIS A 488 -64.73 -18.88 28.89
N LEU A 489 -63.73 -19.76 28.95
CA LEU A 489 -63.87 -21.07 29.63
C LEU A 489 -63.74 -20.99 31.16
N LYS A 490 -63.11 -19.94 31.68
CA LYS A 490 -62.78 -19.80 33.11
C LYS A 490 -63.22 -18.44 33.64
N ASN A 491 -62.28 -17.50 33.73
CA ASN A 491 -62.49 -16.14 34.22
C ASN A 491 -61.29 -15.26 33.82
N TYR A 492 -61.38 -13.96 34.10
CA TYR A 492 -60.33 -13.00 33.76
C TYR A 492 -58.98 -13.27 34.44
N LYS A 493 -58.94 -13.84 35.65
CA LYS A 493 -57.68 -14.14 36.36
C LYS A 493 -56.86 -15.18 35.59
N TRP A 494 -57.51 -16.23 35.09
CA TRP A 494 -56.86 -17.25 34.26
C TRP A 494 -56.48 -16.72 32.87
N ALA A 495 -57.25 -15.79 32.32
CA ALA A 495 -56.89 -15.12 31.06
C ALA A 495 -55.63 -14.26 31.21
N ILE A 496 -55.49 -13.51 32.30
CA ILE A 496 -54.26 -12.73 32.60
C ILE A 496 -53.07 -13.69 32.75
N LEU A 497 -53.23 -14.79 33.50
CA LEU A 497 -52.18 -15.80 33.63
C LEU A 497 -51.81 -16.41 32.27
N ALA A 498 -52.80 -16.70 31.42
CA ALA A 498 -52.58 -17.19 30.07
C ALA A 498 -51.80 -16.18 29.23
N LEU A 499 -52.16 -14.89 29.29
CA LEU A 499 -51.49 -13.83 28.55
C LEU A 499 -50.01 -13.75 28.94
N ILE A 500 -49.72 -13.71 30.24
CA ILE A 500 -48.34 -13.67 30.75
C ILE A 500 -47.58 -14.93 30.32
N THR A 501 -48.22 -16.11 30.42
CA THR A 501 -47.62 -17.38 29.99
C THR A 501 -47.28 -17.38 28.50
N MET A 502 -48.22 -16.97 27.64
CA MET A 502 -48.00 -16.91 26.19
C MET A 502 -46.90 -15.90 25.86
N VAL A 503 -46.97 -14.68 26.39
CA VAL A 503 -45.98 -13.62 26.13
C VAL A 503 -44.57 -14.04 26.52
N LEU A 504 -44.38 -14.93 27.50
CA LEU A 504 -43.06 -15.37 27.94
C LEU A 504 -42.58 -16.68 27.33
N THR A 505 -43.47 -17.54 26.83
CA THR A 505 -43.13 -18.89 26.37
C THR A 505 -43.26 -19.08 24.86
N PHE A 506 -44.04 -18.26 24.16
CA PHE A 506 -44.45 -18.52 22.78
C PHE A 506 -43.25 -18.74 21.83
N HIS A 507 -42.24 -17.89 21.89
CA HIS A 507 -41.04 -17.98 21.03
C HIS A 507 -39.87 -18.76 21.62
N GLU A 508 -40.05 -19.41 22.76
CA GLU A 508 -39.02 -20.30 23.29
C GLU A 508 -38.89 -21.58 22.43
N PRO A 509 -37.68 -22.16 22.35
CA PRO A 509 -37.49 -23.45 21.70
C PRO A 509 -38.38 -24.51 22.33
N THR A 510 -38.94 -25.39 21.50
CA THR A 510 -39.84 -26.48 21.90
C THR A 510 -41.13 -26.05 22.62
N ALA A 511 -41.53 -24.78 22.52
CA ALA A 511 -42.75 -24.31 23.15
C ALA A 511 -44.01 -25.04 22.61
N PRO A 512 -44.94 -25.49 23.46
CA PRO A 512 -46.15 -26.23 23.09
C PRO A 512 -47.24 -25.33 22.47
N ARG A 513 -46.92 -24.59 21.40
CA ARG A 513 -47.79 -23.53 20.83
C ARG A 513 -49.14 -24.06 20.35
N LEU A 514 -49.11 -25.00 19.40
CA LEU A 514 -50.32 -25.55 18.78
C LEU A 514 -51.05 -26.53 19.71
N THR A 515 -50.31 -27.21 20.59
CA THR A 515 -50.90 -28.15 21.55
C THR A 515 -51.70 -27.42 22.64
N TRP A 516 -51.33 -26.19 22.99
CA TRP A 516 -52.18 -25.31 23.82
C TRP A 516 -53.53 -25.05 23.17
N LEU A 517 -53.52 -24.64 21.90
CA LEU A 517 -54.74 -24.34 21.15
C LEU A 517 -55.63 -25.58 20.99
N HIS A 518 -55.03 -26.73 20.67
CA HIS A 518 -55.74 -28.01 20.61
C HIS A 518 -56.37 -28.39 21.96
N LEU A 519 -55.62 -28.27 23.07
CA LEU A 519 -56.13 -28.58 24.41
C LEU A 519 -57.33 -27.68 24.78
N VAL A 520 -57.21 -26.38 24.53
CA VAL A 520 -58.27 -25.40 24.81
C VAL A 520 -59.50 -25.65 23.93
N ALA A 521 -59.32 -25.99 22.66
CA ALA A 521 -60.42 -26.32 21.75
C ALA A 521 -61.20 -27.57 22.20
N VAL A 522 -60.50 -28.62 22.64
CA VAL A 522 -61.16 -29.84 23.14
C VAL A 522 -61.91 -29.57 24.45
N ILE A 523 -61.38 -28.73 25.32
CA ILE A 523 -62.07 -28.29 26.55
C ILE A 523 -63.33 -27.49 26.23
N ALA A 524 -63.25 -26.58 25.26
CA ALA A 524 -64.41 -25.82 24.81
C ALA A 524 -65.50 -26.74 24.25
N LEU A 525 -65.14 -27.69 23.38
CA LEU A 525 -66.09 -28.67 22.87
C LEU A 525 -66.72 -29.52 23.98
N PHE A 526 -65.91 -29.99 24.93
CA PHE A 526 -66.39 -30.77 26.07
C PHE A 526 -67.39 -29.99 26.95
N SER A 527 -67.28 -28.66 27.01
CA SER A 527 -68.20 -27.81 27.79
C SER A 527 -69.59 -27.64 27.17
N VAL A 528 -69.74 -27.89 25.86
CA VAL A 528 -70.99 -27.66 25.11
C VAL A 528 -71.74 -28.97 24.80
N VAL A 529 -71.05 -30.11 24.76
CA VAL A 529 -71.64 -31.39 24.34
C VAL A 529 -72.57 -31.99 25.42
N PRO A 530 -73.85 -32.27 25.10
CA PRO A 530 -74.81 -32.86 26.05
C PRO A 530 -74.48 -34.31 26.42
N GLU A 531 -75.08 -34.83 27.50
CA GLU A 531 -74.83 -36.21 27.95
C GLU A 531 -75.26 -37.26 26.92
N GLY A 532 -74.37 -38.21 26.60
CA GLY A 532 -74.61 -39.24 25.59
C GLY A 532 -73.32 -39.91 25.08
N ARG A 533 -73.42 -40.74 24.03
CA ARG A 533 -72.26 -41.44 23.41
C ARG A 533 -71.21 -40.46 22.89
N MET A 534 -71.64 -39.32 22.35
CA MET A 534 -70.75 -38.26 21.84
C MET A 534 -69.90 -37.64 22.95
N ARG A 535 -70.46 -37.44 24.16
CA ARG A 535 -69.70 -36.94 25.31
C ARG A 535 -68.62 -37.93 25.77
N SER A 536 -68.88 -39.24 25.64
CA SER A 536 -67.88 -40.28 25.90
C SER A 536 -66.70 -40.22 24.92
N LEU A 537 -66.98 -40.05 23.61
CA LEU A 537 -65.94 -39.84 22.59
C LEU A 537 -65.10 -38.59 22.87
N VAL A 538 -65.74 -37.45 23.18
CA VAL A 538 -65.02 -36.20 23.51
C VAL A 538 -64.21 -36.36 24.80
N LYS A 539 -64.66 -37.16 25.77
CA LYS A 539 -63.89 -37.47 26.98
C LYS A 539 -62.60 -38.25 26.67
N VAL A 540 -62.67 -39.25 25.79
CA VAL A 540 -61.48 -39.98 25.33
C VAL A 540 -60.54 -39.05 24.57
N TRP A 541 -61.09 -38.18 23.71
CA TRP A 541 -60.31 -37.19 22.98
C TRP A 541 -59.65 -36.17 23.91
N PHE A 542 -60.31 -35.76 25.00
CA PHE A 542 -59.74 -34.90 26.03
C PHE A 542 -58.57 -35.55 26.76
N VAL A 543 -58.69 -36.83 27.14
CA VAL A 543 -57.57 -37.59 27.74
C VAL A 543 -56.40 -37.65 26.75
N PHE A 544 -56.67 -37.94 25.48
CA PHE A 544 -55.66 -37.92 24.43
C PHE A 544 -55.00 -36.54 24.28
N ALA A 545 -55.77 -35.45 24.32
CA ALA A 545 -55.26 -34.09 24.24
C ALA A 545 -54.35 -33.74 25.42
N ILE A 546 -54.66 -34.20 26.64
CA ILE A 546 -53.78 -34.03 27.82
C ILE A 546 -52.48 -34.81 27.65
N VAL A 547 -52.56 -36.08 27.23
CA VAL A 547 -51.37 -36.92 27.01
C VAL A 547 -50.47 -36.29 25.94
N LEU A 548 -51.07 -35.90 24.82
CA LEU A 548 -50.37 -35.20 23.74
C LEU A 548 -49.72 -33.90 24.24
N PHE A 549 -50.45 -33.07 24.98
CA PHE A 549 -49.90 -31.85 25.57
C PHE A 549 -48.71 -32.15 26.49
N SER A 550 -48.82 -33.18 27.34
CA SER A 550 -47.79 -33.59 28.30
C SER A 550 -46.51 -34.07 27.61
N ILE A 551 -46.65 -34.80 26.49
CA ILE A 551 -45.53 -35.24 25.64
C ILE A 551 -44.70 -34.07 25.15
N PHE A 552 -45.29 -32.91 24.86
CA PHE A 552 -44.56 -31.71 24.42
C PHE A 552 -44.13 -30.80 25.58
N VAL A 553 -44.94 -30.70 26.63
CA VAL A 553 -44.69 -29.77 27.76
C VAL A 553 -43.59 -30.27 28.69
N ILE A 554 -43.50 -31.57 28.95
CA ILE A 554 -42.45 -32.12 29.81
C ILE A 554 -41.05 -31.87 29.20
N PRO A 555 -40.79 -32.17 27.91
CA PRO A 555 -39.54 -31.81 27.26
C PRO A 555 -39.28 -30.29 27.26
N PHE A 556 -40.32 -29.48 27.07
CA PHE A 556 -40.20 -28.03 27.15
C PHE A 556 -39.76 -27.55 28.55
N MET A 557 -40.40 -28.03 29.61
CA MET A 557 -40.05 -27.69 30.99
C MET A 557 -38.62 -28.13 31.33
N MET A 558 -38.26 -29.37 30.95
CA MET A 558 -36.91 -29.88 31.13
C MET A 558 -35.89 -29.03 30.36
N ASN A 559 -36.22 -28.60 29.14
CA ASN A 559 -35.36 -27.74 28.34
C ASN A 559 -35.18 -26.35 29.00
N GLN A 560 -36.24 -25.75 29.54
CA GLN A 560 -36.15 -24.46 30.25
C GLN A 560 -35.29 -24.57 31.50
N ILE A 561 -35.42 -25.64 32.29
CA ILE A 561 -34.60 -25.88 33.48
C ILE A 561 -33.13 -26.09 33.09
N GLN A 562 -32.87 -26.99 32.12
CA GLN A 562 -31.51 -27.28 31.64
C GLN A 562 -30.81 -26.04 31.11
N THR A 563 -31.46 -25.27 30.24
CA THR A 563 -30.86 -24.08 29.64
C THR A 563 -30.80 -22.88 30.59
N GLY A 564 -31.64 -22.85 31.62
CA GLY A 564 -31.56 -21.88 32.71
C GLY A 564 -30.35 -22.13 33.60
N PHE A 565 -30.19 -23.35 34.13
CA PHE A 565 -29.09 -23.70 35.05
C PHE A 565 -27.76 -23.92 34.35
N PHE A 566 -27.78 -24.53 33.16
CA PHE A 566 -26.61 -24.89 32.38
C PHE A 566 -26.71 -24.27 30.98
N PRO A 567 -26.57 -22.94 30.85
CA PRO A 567 -26.71 -22.25 29.58
C PRO A 567 -25.75 -22.74 28.49
N GLN A 568 -24.62 -23.35 28.87
CA GLN A 568 -23.63 -23.93 27.95
C GLN A 568 -24.22 -25.08 27.10
N LEU A 569 -25.32 -25.70 27.54
CA LEU A 569 -25.98 -26.81 26.83
C LEU A 569 -26.88 -26.37 25.67
N GLU A 570 -27.13 -25.06 25.50
CA GLU A 570 -28.02 -24.53 24.46
C GLU A 570 -27.56 -24.88 23.03
N GLN A 571 -26.25 -25.07 22.84
CA GLN A 571 -25.63 -25.27 21.53
C GLN A 571 -25.78 -26.69 20.94
N LYS A 572 -25.83 -27.72 21.81
CA LYS A 572 -25.92 -29.13 21.38
C LYS A 572 -27.21 -29.41 20.59
N LYS A 573 -28.27 -28.61 20.80
CA LYS A 573 -29.57 -28.80 20.12
C LYS A 573 -29.67 -28.06 18.78
N GLN A 574 -29.05 -26.89 18.62
CA GLN A 574 -29.08 -26.13 17.34
C GLN A 574 -28.29 -26.81 16.22
N ALA A 575 -27.17 -27.46 16.54
CA ALA A 575 -26.41 -28.23 15.56
C ALA A 575 -27.25 -29.38 14.98
N ILE A 576 -28.11 -30.02 15.78
CA ILE A 576 -28.94 -31.16 15.37
C ILE A 576 -30.13 -30.70 14.49
N GLU A 577 -30.75 -29.55 14.77
CA GLU A 577 -31.82 -28.99 13.92
C GLU A 577 -31.30 -28.53 12.55
N HIS A 578 -30.07 -28.03 12.44
CA HIS A 578 -29.50 -27.57 11.16
C HIS A 578 -29.20 -28.73 10.19
N TYR A 579 -28.92 -29.94 10.69
CA TYR A 579 -28.80 -31.13 9.85
C TYR A 579 -30.15 -31.66 9.36
N ALA A 580 -31.25 -31.38 10.07
CA ALA A 580 -32.59 -31.83 9.69
C ALA A 580 -33.25 -30.96 8.59
N THR A 581 -32.77 -29.73 8.38
CA THR A 581 -33.30 -28.77 7.38
C THR A 581 -32.51 -28.71 6.08
N LEU A 582 -31.57 -29.63 5.84
CA LEU A 582 -30.92 -29.75 4.53
C LEU A 582 -31.87 -30.43 3.55
N ASP A 583 -32.66 -29.58 2.89
CA ASP A 583 -33.41 -29.88 1.69
C ASP A 583 -32.54 -30.63 0.67
N SER A 584 -32.97 -31.85 0.34
CA SER A 584 -32.30 -32.82 -0.55
C SER A 584 -32.15 -32.31 -1.99
N SER A 585 -32.77 -31.17 -2.31
CA SER A 585 -32.67 -30.45 -3.58
C SER A 585 -31.29 -29.81 -3.81
N SER A 586 -30.62 -29.34 -2.75
CA SER A 586 -29.35 -28.59 -2.84
C SER A 586 -28.14 -29.51 -3.06
N VAL A 587 -28.14 -30.69 -2.42
CA VAL A 587 -27.12 -31.72 -2.60
C VAL A 587 -27.22 -32.37 -3.99
N ARG A 588 -28.43 -32.51 -4.55
CA ARG A 588 -28.61 -33.05 -5.90
C ARG A 588 -28.13 -32.10 -7.00
N LYS A 589 -28.25 -30.77 -6.79
CA LYS A 589 -27.74 -29.74 -7.70
C LYS A 589 -26.22 -29.60 -7.65
N SER A 590 -25.59 -29.72 -6.49
CA SER A 590 -24.13 -29.66 -6.37
C SER A 590 -23.45 -30.90 -6.97
N ILE A 591 -24.06 -32.08 -6.83
CA ILE A 591 -23.58 -33.32 -7.46
C ILE A 591 -23.73 -33.25 -8.99
N SER A 592 -24.81 -32.67 -9.53
CA SER A 592 -24.96 -32.51 -10.99
C SER A 592 -24.07 -31.43 -11.61
N MET A 593 -23.68 -30.41 -10.85
CA MET A 593 -22.70 -29.41 -11.30
C MET A 593 -21.28 -29.95 -11.26
N ALA A 594 -20.93 -30.76 -10.25
CA ALA A 594 -19.64 -31.42 -10.16
C ALA A 594 -19.45 -32.48 -11.28
N SER A 595 -20.50 -33.21 -11.65
CA SER A 595 -20.42 -34.17 -12.77
C SER A 595 -20.30 -33.50 -14.13
N LYS A 596 -20.95 -32.34 -14.35
CA LYS A 596 -20.76 -31.53 -15.58
C LYS A 596 -19.37 -30.90 -15.68
N PHE A 597 -18.77 -30.50 -14.55
CA PHE A 597 -17.40 -29.95 -14.55
C PHE A 597 -16.31 -31.02 -14.80
N MET A 598 -16.56 -32.29 -14.44
CA MET A 598 -15.61 -33.38 -14.72
C MET A 598 -15.67 -33.90 -16.17
N HIS A 599 -16.80 -33.76 -16.87
CA HIS A 599 -16.90 -34.21 -18.26
C HIS A 599 -16.28 -33.22 -19.27
N ASN A 600 -16.39 -31.90 -19.03
CA ASN A 600 -15.79 -30.89 -19.92
C ASN A 600 -14.26 -30.79 -19.87
N LYS A 601 -13.60 -31.40 -18.88
CA LYS A 601 -12.14 -31.33 -18.71
C LYS A 601 -11.37 -32.40 -19.50
N ARG A 602 -12.08 -33.35 -20.15
CA ARG A 602 -11.46 -34.45 -20.92
C ARG A 602 -11.34 -34.19 -22.43
N GLU A 603 -12.06 -33.21 -22.98
CA GLU A 603 -12.04 -32.90 -24.43
C GLU A 603 -11.10 -31.75 -24.84
N SER A 604 -10.53 -31.00 -23.89
CA SER A 604 -9.69 -29.82 -24.19
C SER A 604 -8.18 -30.06 -24.00
N MET A 605 -7.73 -31.31 -23.99
CA MET A 605 -6.31 -31.68 -23.91
C MET A 605 -5.73 -32.03 -25.29
N VAL A 606 -5.92 -31.18 -26.30
CA VAL A 606 -5.04 -31.12 -27.47
C VAL A 606 -4.99 -29.65 -27.90
N THR A 607 -3.77 -29.14 -28.12
CA THR A 607 -3.41 -27.76 -28.53
C THR A 607 -3.23 -26.75 -27.41
N PHE A 608 -2.04 -26.76 -26.78
CA PHE A 608 -1.52 -25.59 -26.05
C PHE A 608 -0.42 -24.92 -26.90
N SER A 609 -0.79 -23.85 -27.58
CA SER A 609 0.15 -22.80 -27.99
C SER A 609 0.37 -21.88 -26.79
N ALA A 610 1.62 -21.58 -26.45
CA ALA A 610 1.98 -20.75 -25.30
C ALA A 610 1.40 -19.32 -25.44
N PRO A 611 0.70 -18.77 -24.42
CA PRO A 611 0.37 -17.36 -24.40
C PRO A 611 1.61 -16.54 -24.04
N GLN A 612 1.93 -15.54 -24.87
CA GLN A 612 2.90 -14.50 -24.52
C GLN A 612 2.42 -13.73 -23.28
N GLU A 613 3.13 -13.91 -22.16
CA GLU A 613 3.04 -13.02 -21.02
C GLU A 613 3.49 -11.61 -21.43
N GLN A 614 2.53 -10.70 -21.60
CA GLN A 614 2.79 -9.28 -21.42
C GLN A 614 3.21 -9.06 -19.96
N ARG A 615 4.51 -8.97 -19.72
CA ARG A 615 5.11 -8.47 -18.48
C ARG A 615 4.63 -7.03 -18.24
N MET A 616 3.50 -6.88 -17.55
CA MET A 616 3.23 -5.65 -16.83
C MET A 616 4.25 -5.57 -15.69
N LEU A 617 5.21 -4.66 -15.83
CA LEU A 617 6.12 -4.28 -14.75
C LEU A 617 5.28 -3.86 -13.55
N PRO A 618 5.41 -4.51 -12.38
CA PRO A 618 4.77 -4.01 -11.17
C PRO A 618 5.40 -2.66 -10.87
N GLN A 619 4.61 -1.60 -10.98
CA GLN A 619 4.94 -0.27 -10.52
C GLN A 619 5.05 -0.38 -8.98
N LYS A 620 6.27 -0.69 -8.51
CA LYS A 620 6.60 -0.68 -7.08
C LYS A 620 6.41 0.75 -6.58
N ALA A 621 5.21 1.05 -6.08
CA ALA A 621 5.06 2.06 -5.06
C ALA A 621 6.09 1.71 -3.98
N ARG A 622 7.01 2.64 -3.70
CA ARG A 622 7.96 2.53 -2.61
C ARG A 622 7.17 2.57 -1.29
N GLN A 623 6.53 1.45 -0.95
CA GLN A 623 6.17 1.14 0.41
C GLN A 623 7.50 1.08 1.16
N HIS A 624 7.74 2.08 2.01
CA HIS A 624 8.78 1.97 3.03
C HIS A 624 8.50 0.67 3.77
N ASN A 625 9.38 -0.33 3.57
CA ASN A 625 9.45 -1.50 4.42
C ASN A 625 9.89 -0.97 5.80
N ILE A 626 8.92 -0.63 6.62
CA ILE A 626 9.12 -0.51 8.06
C ILE A 626 9.05 -1.95 8.59
N SER A 627 10.03 -2.78 8.20
CA SER A 627 10.11 -4.19 8.60
C SER A 627 10.70 -4.40 10.00
N ASP A 628 11.16 -3.32 10.65
CA ASP A 628 11.85 -3.36 11.95
C ASP A 628 11.07 -2.65 13.08
N VAL A 629 9.81 -2.27 12.88
CA VAL A 629 9.00 -1.67 13.96
C VAL A 629 8.16 -2.74 14.64
N VAL A 630 8.31 -2.84 15.96
CA VAL A 630 7.45 -3.67 16.83
C VAL A 630 6.03 -3.13 16.73
N VAL A 631 5.15 -3.87 16.06
CA VAL A 631 3.75 -3.47 15.86
C VAL A 631 2.88 -4.04 16.99
N GLN A 632 1.89 -3.28 17.45
CA GLN A 632 0.97 -3.72 18.49
C GLN A 632 0.11 -4.89 18.00
N THR A 633 0.01 -5.94 18.81
CA THR A 633 -0.69 -7.19 18.48
C THR A 633 -2.19 -7.17 18.81
N GLY A 634 -2.68 -6.14 19.51
CA GLY A 634 -4.08 -5.96 19.88
C GLY A 634 -4.62 -6.97 20.90
N PRO A 635 -5.93 -6.91 21.23
CA PRO A 635 -6.57 -7.87 22.11
C PRO A 635 -6.68 -9.25 21.43
N GLY A 636 -6.67 -10.31 22.24
CA GLY A 636 -6.97 -11.67 21.75
C GLY A 636 -8.40 -11.76 21.21
N LEU A 637 -8.54 -12.11 19.93
CA LEU A 637 -9.84 -12.29 19.30
C LEU A 637 -10.46 -13.63 19.70
N PRO A 638 -11.69 -13.64 20.25
CA PRO A 638 -12.36 -14.89 20.57
C PRO A 638 -12.81 -15.64 19.31
N GLU A 639 -12.59 -16.95 19.27
CA GLU A 639 -13.03 -17.80 18.15
C GLU A 639 -14.37 -18.50 18.40
N TRP A 640 -14.89 -18.40 19.63
CA TRP A 640 -16.12 -19.06 19.99
C TRP A 640 -17.32 -18.51 19.23
N ARG A 641 -18.32 -19.38 19.05
CA ARG A 641 -19.59 -19.06 18.38
C ARG A 641 -20.71 -19.67 19.20
N TRP A 642 -21.73 -18.91 19.57
CA TRP A 642 -22.99 -19.40 20.15
C TRP A 642 -24.15 -18.74 19.43
N LYS A 643 -24.87 -17.83 20.11
CA LYS A 643 -25.93 -17.05 19.49
C LYS A 643 -25.34 -15.86 18.77
N LYS A 644 -25.70 -15.74 17.50
CA LYS A 644 -25.32 -14.64 16.64
C LYS A 644 -26.56 -13.82 16.27
N VAL A 645 -26.51 -12.54 16.56
CA VAL A 645 -27.52 -11.55 16.15
C VAL A 645 -26.92 -10.71 15.04
N GLN A 646 -27.62 -10.58 13.91
CA GLN A 646 -27.21 -9.65 12.85
C GLN A 646 -27.89 -8.31 13.06
N LEU A 647 -27.13 -7.24 12.88
CA LEU A 647 -27.54 -5.85 12.98
C LEU A 647 -27.18 -5.17 11.66
N SER A 648 -28.12 -4.53 10.98
CA SER A 648 -27.82 -3.74 9.79
C SER A 648 -28.60 -2.43 9.74
N TRP A 649 -28.03 -1.48 9.01
CA TRP A 649 -28.57 -0.13 8.82
C TRP A 649 -28.93 0.08 7.35
N ASN A 650 -30.04 0.78 7.13
CA ASN A 650 -30.57 1.12 5.83
C ASN A 650 -30.10 2.53 5.45
N GLY A 651 -28.84 2.64 5.04
CA GLY A 651 -28.25 3.89 4.57
C GLY A 651 -26.96 4.29 5.28
N PRO A 652 -26.49 5.53 5.04
CA PRO A 652 -25.28 6.04 5.66
C PRO A 652 -25.47 6.24 7.17
N VAL A 653 -24.45 5.89 7.94
CA VAL A 653 -24.42 5.96 9.41
C VAL A 653 -23.41 7.02 9.83
N ASP A 654 -23.84 7.93 10.69
CA ASP A 654 -22.98 9.00 11.21
C ASP A 654 -22.02 8.47 12.29
N LYS A 655 -20.83 9.08 12.38
CA LYS A 655 -19.80 8.73 13.36
C LYS A 655 -20.26 8.85 14.82
N SER A 656 -21.26 9.69 15.12
CA SER A 656 -21.82 9.86 16.48
C SER A 656 -22.97 8.89 16.80
N GLN A 657 -23.38 8.03 15.86
CA GLN A 657 -24.52 7.15 16.07
C GLN A 657 -24.23 6.08 17.13
N MET A 658 -25.13 5.99 18.11
CA MET A 658 -25.06 5.02 19.20
C MET A 658 -26.14 3.95 19.07
N ILE A 659 -25.78 2.73 19.43
CA ILE A 659 -26.68 1.58 19.57
C ILE A 659 -26.99 1.41 21.05
N LYS A 660 -28.27 1.16 21.36
CA LYS A 660 -28.70 0.77 22.70
C LYS A 660 -29.20 -0.68 22.70
N LEU A 661 -28.49 -1.56 23.37
CA LEU A 661 -28.82 -2.98 23.51
C LEU A 661 -29.50 -3.25 24.86
N TRP A 662 -30.62 -3.97 24.80
CA TRP A 662 -31.30 -4.51 25.97
C TRP A 662 -30.99 -5.99 26.06
N LEU A 663 -30.07 -6.33 26.95
CA LEU A 663 -29.58 -7.70 27.13
C LEU A 663 -30.23 -8.35 28.34
N ILE A 664 -30.63 -9.60 28.19
CA ILE A 664 -31.01 -10.50 29.28
C ILE A 664 -29.74 -11.21 29.72
N SER A 665 -29.32 -10.97 30.95
CA SER A 665 -28.17 -11.63 31.56
C SER A 665 -28.48 -13.10 31.88
N PRO A 666 -27.45 -13.96 32.10
CA PRO A 666 -27.65 -15.36 32.46
C PRO A 666 -28.53 -15.54 33.70
N MET A 667 -28.36 -14.69 34.72
CA MET A 667 -29.16 -14.73 35.95
C MET A 667 -30.63 -14.39 35.67
N LEU A 668 -30.89 -13.35 34.88
CA LEU A 668 -32.27 -13.00 34.51
C LEU A 668 -32.90 -14.10 33.65
N ASN A 669 -32.14 -14.68 32.72
CA ASN A 669 -32.61 -15.79 31.90
C ASN A 669 -32.96 -17.02 32.76
N TRP A 670 -32.17 -17.32 33.80
CA TRP A 670 -32.47 -18.38 34.77
C TRP A 670 -33.79 -18.12 35.52
N ILE A 671 -33.99 -16.90 36.03
CA ILE A 671 -35.26 -16.51 36.69
C ILE A 671 -36.44 -16.65 35.72
N LEU A 672 -36.29 -16.17 34.48
CA LEU A 672 -37.32 -16.29 33.45
C LEU A 672 -37.63 -17.76 33.13
N SER A 673 -36.61 -18.62 33.03
CA SER A 673 -36.80 -20.05 32.80
C SER A 673 -37.63 -20.71 33.91
N ILE A 674 -37.32 -20.45 35.17
CA ILE A 674 -38.10 -20.98 36.31
C ILE A 674 -39.53 -20.43 36.28
N MET A 675 -39.68 -19.12 36.08
CA MET A 675 -40.99 -18.49 36.02
C MET A 675 -41.85 -19.08 34.90
N ARG A 676 -41.30 -19.33 33.71
CA ARG A 676 -42.02 -19.98 32.60
C ARG A 676 -42.52 -21.37 32.95
N VAL A 677 -41.69 -22.17 33.61
CA VAL A 677 -42.05 -23.54 34.06
C VAL A 677 -43.20 -23.48 35.06
N ILE A 678 -43.11 -22.59 36.05
CA ILE A 678 -44.17 -22.38 37.05
C ILE A 678 -45.46 -21.89 36.39
N LEU A 679 -45.37 -20.91 35.49
CA LEU A 679 -46.53 -20.35 34.78
C LEU A 679 -47.26 -21.41 33.94
N VAL A 680 -46.53 -22.23 33.18
CA VAL A 680 -47.11 -23.31 32.38
C VAL A 680 -47.77 -24.36 33.28
N ALA A 681 -47.13 -24.75 34.39
CA ALA A 681 -47.68 -25.71 35.35
C ALA A 681 -48.96 -25.17 36.02
N LEU A 682 -48.95 -23.92 36.48
CA LEU A 682 -50.11 -23.25 37.07
C LEU A 682 -51.25 -23.12 36.07
N LEU A 683 -50.96 -22.74 34.82
CA LEU A 683 -51.97 -22.60 33.79
C LEU A 683 -52.61 -23.95 33.42
N LEU A 684 -51.80 -25.01 33.31
CA LEU A 684 -52.29 -26.38 33.08
C LEU A 684 -53.18 -26.87 34.23
N PHE A 685 -52.72 -26.70 35.47
CA PHE A 685 -53.49 -27.03 36.68
C PHE A 685 -54.81 -26.27 36.74
N GLY A 686 -54.78 -24.97 36.46
CA GLY A 686 -55.96 -24.12 36.46
C GLY A 686 -56.99 -24.48 35.43
N ILE A 687 -56.56 -24.78 34.21
CA ILE A 687 -57.44 -25.14 33.10
C ILE A 687 -58.10 -26.50 33.37
N THR A 688 -57.35 -27.46 33.91
CA THR A 688 -57.85 -28.80 34.26
C THR A 688 -58.77 -28.83 35.48
N GLN A 689 -58.74 -27.81 36.35
CA GLN A 689 -59.51 -27.79 37.61
C GLN A 689 -61.02 -27.42 37.53
N ASN A 690 -61.69 -27.22 36.37
CA ASN A 690 -63.08 -26.68 36.41
C ASN A 690 -64.19 -27.70 36.73
N ARG A 691 -64.91 -27.37 37.82
CA ARG A 691 -66.37 -27.31 38.12
C ARG A 691 -67.42 -28.25 37.51
N TYR A 692 -67.15 -29.05 36.49
CA TYR A 692 -68.03 -30.16 36.13
C TYR A 692 -67.46 -31.40 36.78
N GLN A 693 -68.15 -31.91 37.81
CA GLN A 693 -67.76 -33.13 38.52
C GLN A 693 -67.35 -34.22 37.52
N LEU A 694 -66.05 -34.45 37.38
CA LEU A 694 -65.52 -35.75 37.01
C LEU A 694 -65.81 -36.67 38.20
N LYS A 695 -67.07 -37.08 38.36
CA LYS A 695 -67.38 -38.36 39.00
C LYS A 695 -66.76 -39.42 38.09
N LEU A 696 -65.46 -39.65 38.26
CA LEU A 696 -64.87 -40.95 37.98
C LEU A 696 -65.66 -41.91 38.86
N GLY A 697 -66.61 -42.62 38.23
CA GLY A 697 -67.36 -43.66 38.91
C GLY A 697 -66.37 -44.63 39.51
N ARG A 698 -66.33 -44.69 40.85
CA ARG A 698 -66.05 -45.95 41.53
C ARG A 698 -67.14 -46.91 41.08
N LYS A 699 -66.76 -47.90 40.28
CA LYS A 699 -67.35 -49.22 40.32
C LYS A 699 -66.29 -50.16 40.87
#